data_AF-A0A954KTB4-F1
#
_entry.id   AF-A0A954KTB4-F1
#
_cell.length_a   1.000
_cell.length_b   1.000
_cell.length_c   1.000
_cell.angle_alpha   90.00
_cell.angle_beta   90.00
_cell.angle_gamma   90.00
#
_symmetry.space_group_name_H-M   'P 1'
#
loop_
_entity.id
_entity.type
_entity.pdbx_description
1 polymer ?
#
loop_
_entity_poly.entity_id
_entity_poly.type
_entity_poly.pdbx_seq_one_letter_code
_entity_poly.pdbx_strand_id
1 'polypeptide(L)'
;MEAHEITPSYFTLETKAAIMKNAMLIGLLLVISISATAESAEVQKPNIVFVLFDDMGWGQPPSYAPDSALATPNFDRLASEGMRFTDAHSASAVCTPTRYGLLTGRYPSRIGQFGVLQTWSKPIIPTERLTIASLLKQQGYQTACVGKWHLGLTWEGSNHKGIPPVGKRYREGPNDLGFDYFCGFTHAGGIRTILEQDRVIAHIEESENQPLMLQKAVAWLEKQDPKEPFFLYFPMCPPHYPVAPSEEYLGKSGGVDIAGRELKGPHNPQLYPDWLYQGDAMLGKIMQVLEEQGLAENTLLIATSDNGAEHRAYAPLRDSKRSIYEGGHRVPFVARWPNQVRAGANWDHPICLNDLMATAAQITGVTLPATAGEDSVSFLPALSGTTDSPTREGTIHQSMAGDLALRKGPWKLIYKKAGNRELYNLASDLGETSNRLESNTEVVENLDKLMQRYIHEGRSTPGPMQKNEFELSAVLKPSHPKIVAHRGLTKQAPENTLTNFQACLERGMGFEFDVQQTKDGELVCIHDGDLDRTTNGSGKANLLTLKELRQLDAGSWFDPKFTGEKVPTIEEIFQLLSNYSHPEVLVAVDLKTEGVEETIVKLAEKHGVLGQLLFIGNTISAPEVRASLRKGSPQVHTAALANNESEFTDALQAADADWVYLRFLPSKAQMEAIHQAGKLAFIAGVTVGGHLPDNWHQAANAGIDAILTDYPQELENLLQNK
;
A
#
# COMPACT_ATOMS: atom_id res chain seq x y z
N MET A 1 -15.37 -83.86 66.86
CA MET A 1 -14.32 -83.66 65.84
C MET A 1 -14.92 -82.72 64.82
N GLU A 2 -14.35 -81.53 64.70
CA GLU A 2 -14.56 -80.49 63.66
C GLU A 2 -15.98 -80.15 63.18
N ALA A 3 -16.36 -78.89 63.43
CA ALA A 3 -16.81 -77.88 62.45
C ALA A 3 -17.67 -76.85 63.20
N HIS A 4 -17.26 -75.58 63.22
CA HIS A 4 -18.10 -74.48 63.68
C HIS A 4 -18.23 -73.44 62.57
N GLU A 5 -19.39 -73.46 61.90
CA GLU A 5 -19.97 -72.30 61.24
C GLU A 5 -20.44 -71.29 62.32
N ILE A 6 -20.22 -70.00 62.06
CA ILE A 6 -20.81 -68.91 62.85
C ILE A 6 -21.53 -67.95 61.89
N THR A 7 -22.85 -67.88 62.05
CA THR A 7 -23.78 -66.87 61.53
C THR A 7 -23.89 -65.65 62.46
N PRO A 8 -24.46 -64.52 61.98
CA PRO A 8 -24.07 -63.17 62.39
C PRO A 8 -24.96 -62.54 63.46
N SER A 9 -24.44 -61.51 64.13
CA SER A 9 -25.25 -60.57 64.94
C SER A 9 -25.05 -59.11 64.54
N TYR A 10 -26.19 -58.43 64.44
CA TYR A 10 -26.43 -57.03 64.13
C TYR A 10 -25.82 -56.04 65.14
N PHE A 11 -25.36 -54.89 64.64
CA PHE A 11 -25.38 -53.62 65.37
C PHE A 11 -25.84 -52.49 64.45
N THR A 12 -26.54 -51.54 65.07
CA THR A 12 -27.72 -50.80 64.60
C THR A 12 -27.42 -49.44 63.96
N LEU A 13 -28.42 -48.95 63.21
CA LEU A 13 -28.39 -47.80 62.27
C LEU A 13 -28.28 -46.39 62.89
N GLU A 14 -28.22 -46.23 64.22
CA GLU A 14 -28.38 -44.89 64.83
C GLU A 14 -27.08 -44.08 65.00
N THR A 15 -25.91 -44.72 64.95
CA THR A 15 -24.62 -44.00 65.12
C THR A 15 -24.08 -43.36 63.82
N LYS A 16 -24.62 -43.73 62.65
CA LYS A 16 -24.15 -43.19 61.36
C LYS A 16 -24.76 -41.82 61.01
N ALA A 17 -25.95 -41.50 61.51
CA ALA A 17 -26.64 -40.24 61.18
C ALA A 17 -26.02 -39.01 61.89
N ALA A 18 -25.49 -39.18 63.11
CA ALA A 18 -24.88 -38.08 63.86
C ALA A 18 -23.47 -37.72 63.36
N ILE A 19 -22.69 -38.72 62.92
CA ILE A 19 -21.35 -38.50 62.36
C ILE A 19 -21.43 -37.90 60.95
N MET A 20 -22.43 -38.29 60.14
CA MET A 20 -22.62 -37.70 58.81
C MET A 20 -23.09 -36.24 58.85
N LYS A 21 -23.89 -35.81 59.84
CA LYS A 21 -24.30 -34.39 59.95
C LYS A 21 -23.15 -33.45 60.34
N ASN A 22 -22.23 -33.88 61.21
CA ASN A 22 -21.07 -33.07 61.59
C ASN A 22 -19.96 -33.10 60.52
N ALA A 23 -19.80 -34.19 59.77
CA ALA A 23 -18.90 -34.25 58.61
C ALA A 23 -19.42 -33.40 57.43
N MET A 24 -20.74 -33.33 57.21
CA MET A 24 -21.32 -32.44 56.20
C MET A 24 -21.17 -30.96 56.57
N LEU A 25 -21.25 -30.58 57.84
CA LEU A 25 -21.12 -29.18 58.25
C LEU A 25 -19.66 -28.68 58.20
N ILE A 26 -18.69 -29.54 58.55
CA ILE A 26 -17.25 -29.22 58.41
C ILE A 26 -16.82 -29.25 56.93
N GLY A 27 -17.37 -30.16 56.12
CA GLY A 27 -17.18 -30.16 54.67
C GLY A 27 -17.79 -28.94 53.98
N LEU A 28 -18.96 -28.46 54.43
CA LEU A 28 -19.60 -27.27 53.88
C LEU A 28 -18.88 -25.98 54.31
N LEU A 29 -18.31 -25.93 55.51
CA LEU A 29 -17.46 -24.80 55.95
C LEU A 29 -16.09 -24.78 55.26
N LEU A 30 -15.50 -25.93 54.92
CA LEU A 30 -14.26 -25.97 54.13
C LEU A 30 -14.48 -25.62 52.65
N VAL A 31 -15.65 -25.95 52.09
CA VAL A 31 -16.01 -25.57 50.71
C VAL A 31 -16.39 -24.09 50.61
N ILE A 32 -16.92 -23.48 51.68
CA ILE A 32 -17.23 -22.04 51.70
C ILE A 32 -15.97 -21.17 51.93
N SER A 33 -14.91 -21.69 52.53
CA SER A 33 -13.64 -20.95 52.70
C SER A 33 -12.63 -21.10 51.54
N ILE A 34 -12.91 -21.92 50.51
CA ILE A 34 -12.10 -21.98 49.27
C ILE A 34 -12.75 -21.19 48.12
N SER A 35 -13.91 -20.58 48.34
CA SER A 35 -14.33 -19.41 47.55
C SER A 35 -13.52 -18.16 47.95
N ALA A 36 -12.19 -18.30 48.02
CA ALA A 36 -11.33 -17.17 47.76
C ALA A 36 -11.69 -16.74 46.34
N THR A 37 -12.26 -15.56 46.24
CA THR A 37 -12.42 -14.84 44.98
C THR A 37 -11.07 -14.89 44.26
N ALA A 38 -10.94 -15.81 43.31
CA ALA A 38 -10.10 -15.57 42.16
C ALA A 38 -10.76 -14.40 41.44
N GLU A 39 -10.50 -13.19 41.97
CA GLU A 39 -10.52 -11.99 41.17
C GLU A 39 -9.71 -12.37 39.95
N SER A 40 -10.40 -12.60 38.82
CA SER A 40 -9.71 -12.72 37.54
C SER A 40 -8.91 -11.43 37.46
N ALA A 41 -7.58 -11.52 37.61
CA ALA A 41 -6.72 -10.36 37.45
C ALA A 41 -7.10 -9.78 36.09
N GLU A 42 -7.78 -8.64 36.10
CA GLU A 42 -8.22 -7.98 34.89
C GLU A 42 -6.94 -7.76 34.08
N VAL A 43 -6.86 -8.38 32.91
CA VAL A 43 -5.63 -8.35 32.11
C VAL A 43 -5.39 -6.89 31.77
N GLN A 44 -4.44 -6.29 32.48
CA GLN A 44 -4.21 -4.87 32.40
C GLN A 44 -3.67 -4.55 31.02
N LYS A 45 -4.36 -3.65 30.30
CA LYS A 45 -3.90 -3.18 28.99
C LYS A 45 -2.49 -2.60 29.14
N PRO A 46 -1.53 -2.92 28.24
CA PRO A 46 -0.17 -2.42 28.36
C PRO A 46 -0.09 -0.96 27.93
N ASN A 47 0.88 -0.24 28.49
CA ASN A 47 1.28 1.05 27.94
C ASN A 47 2.04 0.85 26.63
N ILE A 48 1.97 1.85 25.76
CA ILE A 48 2.70 1.86 24.49
C ILE A 48 3.55 3.13 24.44
N VAL A 49 4.86 2.99 24.30
CA VAL A 49 5.79 4.10 24.10
C VAL A 49 6.50 3.90 22.79
N PHE A 50 6.35 4.85 21.86
CA PHE A 50 6.93 4.79 20.53
C PHE A 50 7.89 5.96 20.34
N VAL A 51 9.18 5.68 20.43
CA VAL A 51 10.28 6.64 20.23
C VAL A 51 10.72 6.58 18.77
N LEU A 52 10.64 7.71 18.07
CA LEU A 52 10.97 7.80 16.65
C LEU A 52 12.09 8.80 16.41
N PHE A 53 13.26 8.30 16.02
CA PHE A 53 14.38 9.10 15.52
C PHE A 53 14.09 9.62 14.11
N ASP A 54 14.67 10.76 13.76
CA ASP A 54 14.46 11.43 12.47
C ASP A 54 15.77 11.38 11.68
N ASP A 55 15.81 10.59 10.61
CA ASP A 55 17.00 10.27 9.79
C ASP A 55 18.08 9.40 10.46
N MET A 56 17.70 8.48 11.33
CA MET A 56 18.64 7.48 11.87
C MET A 56 18.71 6.27 10.92
N GLY A 57 19.89 6.04 10.35
CA GLY A 57 20.15 4.98 9.39
C GLY A 57 20.31 3.60 10.04
N TRP A 58 19.96 2.54 9.29
CA TRP A 58 20.04 1.14 9.74
C TRP A 58 21.41 0.73 10.28
N GLY A 59 22.50 1.21 9.66
CA GLY A 59 23.87 0.88 10.07
C GLY A 59 24.50 1.83 11.10
N GLN A 60 23.71 2.72 11.72
CA GLN A 60 24.25 3.61 12.75
C GLN A 60 24.40 2.96 14.13
N PRO A 61 23.41 2.20 14.66
CA PRO A 61 23.59 1.53 15.94
C PRO A 61 24.57 0.34 15.85
N PRO A 62 25.51 0.18 16.81
CA PRO A 62 26.36 -1.01 16.91
C PRO A 62 25.60 -2.34 17.01
N SER A 63 24.39 -2.34 17.59
CA SER A 63 23.50 -3.50 17.58
C SER A 63 23.02 -3.93 16.18
N TYR A 64 23.21 -3.13 15.14
CA TYR A 64 22.89 -3.45 13.75
C TYR A 64 24.14 -3.58 12.87
N ALA A 65 25.12 -2.71 13.09
CA ALA A 65 26.43 -2.74 12.43
C ALA A 65 27.54 -2.74 13.49
N PRO A 66 28.09 -3.91 13.87
CA PRO A 66 29.08 -4.02 14.95
C PRO A 66 30.37 -3.20 14.75
N ASP A 67 30.66 -2.78 13.53
CA ASP A 67 31.77 -1.93 13.13
C ASP A 67 31.43 -0.43 13.08
N SER A 68 30.19 -0.05 13.43
CA SER A 68 29.79 1.35 13.54
C SER A 68 30.68 2.10 14.52
N ALA A 69 31.20 3.25 14.09
CA ALA A 69 31.96 4.17 14.92
C ALA A 69 31.07 5.12 15.74
N LEU A 70 29.75 5.00 15.63
CA LEU A 70 28.77 5.81 16.36
C LEU A 70 28.33 5.11 17.64
N ALA A 71 28.08 5.88 18.70
CA ALA A 71 27.64 5.35 19.99
C ALA A 71 26.13 5.52 20.17
N THR A 72 25.43 4.41 20.40
CA THR A 72 24.00 4.39 20.76
C THR A 72 23.73 3.40 21.91
N PRO A 73 24.37 3.57 23.08
CA PRO A 73 24.35 2.59 24.16
C PRO A 73 22.95 2.27 24.68
N ASN A 74 22.00 3.22 24.66
CA ASN A 74 20.65 2.97 25.15
C ASN A 74 19.80 2.22 24.13
N PHE A 75 19.95 2.51 22.84
CA PHE A 75 19.34 1.75 21.76
C PHE A 75 19.85 0.31 21.74
N ASP A 76 21.17 0.12 21.93
CA ASP A 76 21.79 -1.20 22.00
C ASP A 76 21.35 -1.98 23.26
N ARG A 77 21.24 -1.29 24.40
CA ARG A 77 20.66 -1.84 25.63
C ARG A 77 19.23 -2.31 25.38
N LEU A 78 18.39 -1.47 24.76
CA LEU A 78 17.00 -1.80 24.42
C LEU A 78 16.92 -3.02 23.48
N ALA A 79 17.83 -3.13 22.51
CA ALA A 79 17.95 -4.30 21.64
C ALA A 79 18.29 -5.57 22.44
N SER A 80 19.23 -5.48 23.39
CA SER A 80 19.69 -6.62 24.20
C SER A 80 18.65 -7.10 25.23
N GLU A 81 17.90 -6.17 25.82
CA GLU A 81 16.85 -6.46 26.80
C GLU A 81 15.52 -6.85 26.15
N GLY A 82 15.36 -6.57 24.85
CA GLY A 82 14.15 -6.81 24.08
C GLY A 82 14.41 -7.65 22.84
N MET A 83 13.86 -7.21 21.71
CA MET A 83 13.95 -7.85 20.41
C MET A 83 14.39 -6.85 19.34
N ARG A 84 15.22 -7.32 18.41
CA ARG A 84 15.67 -6.58 17.24
C ARG A 84 14.94 -7.07 15.98
N PHE A 85 14.48 -6.15 15.15
CA PHE A 85 13.84 -6.46 13.87
C PHE A 85 14.78 -6.07 12.73
N THR A 86 15.43 -7.04 12.10
CA THR A 86 16.51 -6.78 11.15
C THR A 86 16.01 -6.40 9.75
N ASP A 87 14.77 -6.75 9.40
CA ASP A 87 14.07 -6.44 8.13
C ASP A 87 12.86 -5.52 8.39
N ALA A 88 13.06 -4.43 9.14
CA ALA A 88 12.04 -3.43 9.42
C ALA A 88 12.12 -2.24 8.45
N HIS A 89 10.95 -1.78 7.98
CA HIS A 89 10.86 -0.75 6.94
C HIS A 89 9.88 0.38 7.30
N SER A 90 10.21 1.60 6.90
CA SER A 90 9.21 2.65 6.72
C SER A 90 8.51 2.48 5.37
N ALA A 91 7.24 2.89 5.27
CA ALA A 91 6.56 2.87 3.98
C ALA A 91 7.12 3.88 2.96
N SER A 92 7.89 4.86 3.42
CA SER A 92 8.46 5.91 2.58
C SER A 92 9.88 6.27 3.00
N ALA A 93 10.70 6.66 2.03
CA ALA A 93 12.07 7.09 2.29
C ALA A 93 12.20 8.54 2.80
N VAL A 94 11.12 9.16 3.31
CA VAL A 94 11.11 10.54 3.85
C VAL A 94 10.02 10.73 4.93
N CYS A 95 10.23 11.73 5.81
CA CYS A 95 9.54 11.92 7.08
C CYS A 95 8.00 12.00 7.02
N THR A 96 7.43 12.99 6.30
CA THR A 96 5.97 13.22 6.24
C THR A 96 5.19 11.95 5.88
N PRO A 97 5.44 11.31 4.72
CA PRO A 97 4.70 10.12 4.33
C PRO A 97 4.91 8.92 5.26
N THR A 98 6.09 8.74 5.86
CA THR A 98 6.27 7.71 6.89
C THR A 98 5.36 7.97 8.08
N ARG A 99 5.32 9.20 8.59
CA ARG A 99 4.49 9.56 9.74
C ARG A 99 3.00 9.41 9.44
N TYR A 100 2.60 9.67 8.20
CA TYR A 100 1.24 9.39 7.73
C TYR A 100 0.94 7.89 7.82
N GLY A 101 1.82 7.05 7.29
CA GLY A 101 1.63 5.61 7.30
C GLY A 101 1.65 5.01 8.70
N LEU A 102 2.56 5.47 9.56
CA LEU A 102 2.64 5.10 10.98
C LEU A 102 1.32 5.39 11.72
N LEU A 103 0.78 6.60 11.59
CA LEU A 103 -0.40 7.00 12.35
C LEU A 103 -1.71 6.45 11.79
N THR A 104 -1.79 6.15 10.49
CA THR A 104 -3.05 5.74 9.83
C THR A 104 -3.10 4.25 9.46
N GLY A 105 -1.95 3.58 9.43
CA GLY A 105 -1.83 2.21 8.93
C GLY A 105 -2.01 2.08 7.42
N ARG A 106 -1.80 3.16 6.65
CA ARG A 106 -1.96 3.19 5.18
C ARG A 106 -0.68 3.52 4.46
N TYR A 107 -0.51 3.01 3.25
CA TYR A 107 0.55 3.49 2.38
C TYR A 107 0.30 4.95 1.97
N PRO A 108 1.28 5.86 2.13
CA PRO A 108 1.15 7.27 1.76
C PRO A 108 0.97 7.48 0.24
N SER A 109 1.37 6.51 -0.58
CA SER A 109 1.14 6.51 -2.03
C SER A 109 -0.35 6.56 -2.38
N ARG A 110 -1.22 6.02 -1.52
CA ARG A 110 -2.68 6.05 -1.72
C ARG A 110 -3.27 7.45 -1.78
N ILE A 111 -2.59 8.42 -1.19
CA ILE A 111 -2.97 9.85 -1.19
C ILE A 111 -2.02 10.71 -2.03
N GLY A 112 -1.08 10.09 -2.77
CA GLY A 112 -0.12 10.81 -3.60
C GLY A 112 0.92 11.62 -2.82
N GLN A 113 1.12 11.32 -1.53
CA GLN A 113 2.06 12.05 -0.69
C GLN A 113 3.47 11.46 -0.83
N PHE A 114 4.25 11.94 -1.79
CA PHE A 114 5.66 11.51 -1.96
C PHE A 114 6.68 12.44 -1.32
N GLY A 115 6.36 13.74 -1.24
CA GLY A 115 7.23 14.78 -0.71
C GLY A 115 7.06 15.05 0.78
N VAL A 116 7.79 16.04 1.28
CA VAL A 116 7.69 16.54 2.66
C VAL A 116 6.89 17.83 2.74
N LEU A 117 6.15 18.01 3.84
CA LEU A 117 5.41 19.23 4.11
C LEU A 117 6.30 20.32 4.75
N GLN A 118 5.85 21.55 4.68
CA GLN A 118 6.48 22.73 5.28
C GLN A 118 5.54 23.32 6.34
N THR A 119 6.01 24.29 7.13
CA THR A 119 5.23 24.89 8.23
C THR A 119 3.81 25.31 7.83
N TRP A 120 3.65 25.87 6.63
CA TRP A 120 2.38 26.42 6.16
C TRP A 120 1.56 25.44 5.29
N SER A 121 2.00 24.19 5.18
CA SER A 121 1.28 23.16 4.45
C SER A 121 -0.01 22.77 5.18
N LYS A 122 -1.07 22.52 4.40
CA LYS A 122 -2.33 21.98 4.89
C LYS A 122 -2.14 20.57 5.50
N PRO A 123 -2.98 20.17 6.47
CA PRO A 123 -2.95 18.83 7.02
C PRO A 123 -3.27 17.79 5.94
N ILE A 124 -2.64 16.62 6.04
CA ILE A 124 -2.83 15.50 5.09
C ILE A 124 -3.62 14.33 5.68
N ILE A 125 -3.91 14.37 6.98
CA ILE A 125 -4.80 13.40 7.63
C ILE A 125 -6.14 14.10 7.87
N PRO A 126 -7.22 13.70 7.17
CA PRO A 126 -8.56 14.15 7.49
C PRO A 126 -8.93 13.78 8.94
N THR A 127 -9.61 14.65 9.66
CA THR A 127 -9.88 14.46 11.11
C THR A 127 -10.84 13.31 11.40
N GLU A 128 -11.65 12.91 10.43
CA GLU A 128 -12.50 11.72 10.49
C GLU A 128 -11.75 10.40 10.29
N ARG A 129 -10.49 10.44 9.82
CA ARG A 129 -9.69 9.24 9.63
C ARG A 129 -9.21 8.72 10.98
N LEU A 130 -9.51 7.46 11.26
CA LEU A 130 -9.02 6.78 12.44
C LEU A 130 -7.49 6.74 12.41
N THR A 131 -6.87 7.22 13.48
CA THR A 131 -5.42 7.15 13.71
C THR A 131 -5.18 6.17 14.85
N ILE A 132 -3.93 5.73 15.03
CA ILE A 132 -3.56 4.92 16.19
C ILE A 132 -3.87 5.63 17.51
N ALA A 133 -3.67 6.95 17.58
CA ALA A 133 -3.97 7.72 18.79
C ALA A 133 -5.48 7.74 19.07
N SER A 134 -6.32 8.00 18.07
CA SER A 134 -7.78 8.00 18.26
C SER A 134 -8.33 6.59 18.51
N LEU A 135 -7.75 5.55 17.91
CA LEU A 135 -8.04 4.15 18.21
C LEU A 135 -7.74 3.83 19.69
N LEU A 136 -6.52 4.12 20.16
CA LEU A 136 -6.12 3.82 21.54
C LEU A 136 -6.93 4.64 22.55
N LYS A 137 -7.21 5.91 22.24
CA LYS A 137 -8.08 6.76 23.06
C LYS A 137 -9.50 6.19 23.19
N GLN A 138 -10.08 5.65 22.12
CA GLN A 138 -11.36 4.93 22.19
C GLN A 138 -11.31 3.68 23.08
N GLN A 139 -10.10 3.12 23.29
CA GLN A 139 -9.86 1.99 24.19
C GLN A 139 -9.48 2.39 25.62
N GLY A 140 -9.62 3.68 25.96
CA GLY A 140 -9.37 4.19 27.31
C GLY A 140 -7.92 4.61 27.56
N TYR A 141 -7.08 4.70 26.54
CA TYR A 141 -5.70 5.17 26.72
C TYR A 141 -5.66 6.69 26.90
N GLN A 142 -4.81 7.15 27.81
CA GLN A 142 -4.31 8.53 27.77
C GLN A 142 -3.29 8.66 26.66
N THR A 143 -3.35 9.73 25.86
CA THR A 143 -2.53 9.85 24.64
C THR A 143 -1.72 11.14 24.60
N ALA A 144 -0.43 11.03 24.27
CA ALA A 144 0.45 12.19 24.09
C ALA A 144 1.33 12.08 22.86
N CYS A 145 1.56 13.22 22.21
CA CYS A 145 2.55 13.40 21.17
C CYS A 145 3.53 14.49 21.60
N VAL A 146 4.83 14.17 21.67
CA VAL A 146 5.86 15.15 22.03
C VAL A 146 6.97 15.16 20.98
N GLY A 147 7.16 16.28 20.28
CA GLY A 147 8.20 16.44 19.26
C GLY A 147 7.70 16.78 17.85
N LYS A 148 8.33 16.22 16.82
CA LYS A 148 8.11 16.55 15.41
C LYS A 148 6.77 16.00 14.90
N TRP A 149 5.87 16.90 14.48
CA TRP A 149 4.58 16.51 13.91
C TRP A 149 4.65 16.10 12.42
N HIS A 150 5.00 17.06 11.56
CA HIS A 150 5.28 16.94 10.12
C HIS A 150 4.16 16.40 9.21
N LEU A 151 2.90 16.62 9.61
CA LEU A 151 1.70 16.17 8.88
C LEU A 151 0.77 17.33 8.46
N GLY A 152 1.29 18.57 8.52
CA GLY A 152 0.54 19.79 8.18
C GLY A 152 -0.39 20.24 9.30
N LEU A 153 -0.83 21.50 9.22
CA LEU A 153 -1.72 22.15 10.19
C LEU A 153 -2.61 23.18 9.48
N THR A 154 -3.84 23.37 9.97
CA THR A 154 -4.73 24.42 9.48
C THR A 154 -4.58 25.67 10.35
N TRP A 155 -3.73 26.60 9.92
CA TRP A 155 -3.44 27.85 10.64
C TRP A 155 -4.60 28.84 10.59
N GLU A 156 -4.86 29.53 11.71
CA GLU A 156 -5.87 30.59 11.75
C GLU A 156 -5.39 31.90 11.08
N GLY A 157 -6.30 32.53 10.35
CA GLY A 157 -6.05 33.76 9.61
C GLY A 157 -5.15 33.57 8.39
N SER A 158 -4.59 34.67 7.87
CA SER A 158 -3.68 34.60 6.73
C SER A 158 -2.34 33.97 7.11
N ASN A 159 -1.77 33.19 6.19
CA ASN A 159 -0.39 32.72 6.30
C ASN A 159 0.55 33.91 6.03
N HIS A 160 1.58 34.05 6.87
CA HIS A 160 2.58 35.10 6.72
C HIS A 160 3.84 34.53 6.05
N LYS A 161 4.65 35.40 5.45
CA LYS A 161 6.03 35.03 5.11
C LYS A 161 6.80 34.89 6.42
N GLY A 162 7.53 33.78 6.60
CA GLY A 162 8.37 33.52 7.77
C GLY A 162 7.77 32.53 8.77
N ILE A 163 8.22 32.59 10.02
CA ILE A 163 7.80 31.70 11.11
C ILE A 163 6.45 32.14 11.71
N PRO A 164 5.59 31.20 12.14
CA PRO A 164 4.35 31.52 12.87
C PRO A 164 4.64 32.32 14.14
N PRO A 165 4.01 33.50 14.36
CA PRO A 165 4.23 34.28 15.58
C PRO A 165 3.68 33.58 16.82
N VAL A 166 4.27 33.87 17.98
CA VAL A 166 3.77 33.42 19.29
C VAL A 166 2.31 33.82 19.46
N GLY A 167 1.49 32.89 19.94
CA GLY A 167 0.05 33.04 20.09
C GLY A 167 -0.77 32.65 18.85
N LYS A 168 -0.16 32.44 17.67
CA LYS A 168 -0.90 31.99 16.48
C LYS A 168 -1.45 30.59 16.71
N ARG A 169 -2.75 30.44 16.47
CA ARG A 169 -3.50 29.21 16.64
C ARG A 169 -3.57 28.39 15.36
N TYR A 170 -3.81 27.11 15.52
CA TYR A 170 -4.11 26.17 14.44
C TYR A 170 -5.19 25.18 14.86
N ARG A 171 -5.75 24.49 13.87
CA ARG A 171 -6.70 23.38 13.99
C ARG A 171 -6.26 22.24 13.08
N GLU A 172 -6.98 21.13 13.14
CA GLU A 172 -6.72 19.89 12.37
C GLU A 172 -5.30 19.38 12.64
N GLY A 173 -4.89 19.48 13.91
CA GLY A 173 -3.58 19.10 14.40
C GLY A 173 -3.60 17.82 15.24
N PRO A 174 -2.53 17.55 16.01
CA PRO A 174 -2.41 16.35 16.83
C PRO A 174 -3.61 16.09 17.76
N ASN A 175 -4.15 17.14 18.37
CA ASN A 175 -5.28 17.01 19.29
C ASN A 175 -6.58 16.57 18.61
N ASP A 176 -6.83 17.07 17.39
CA ASP A 176 -7.98 16.66 16.58
C ASP A 176 -7.81 15.23 16.03
N LEU A 177 -6.58 14.71 16.05
CA LEU A 177 -6.21 13.38 15.56
C LEU A 177 -5.99 12.37 16.68
N GLY A 178 -6.52 12.65 17.87
CA GLY A 178 -6.66 11.70 18.95
C GLY A 178 -5.68 11.85 20.10
N PHE A 179 -4.73 12.81 20.06
CA PHE A 179 -3.82 13.06 21.19
C PHE A 179 -4.43 14.00 22.24
N ASP A 180 -4.48 13.58 23.51
CA ASP A 180 -4.94 14.42 24.62
C ASP A 180 -3.96 15.56 24.93
N TYR A 181 -2.67 15.29 24.73
CA TYR A 181 -1.60 16.25 24.94
C TYR A 181 -0.68 16.33 23.72
N PHE A 182 -0.37 17.56 23.30
CA PHE A 182 0.66 17.81 22.30
C PHE A 182 1.61 18.93 22.74
N CYS A 183 2.91 18.68 22.64
CA CYS A 183 3.93 19.72 22.65
C CYS A 183 5.02 19.39 21.63
N GLY A 184 5.31 20.28 20.70
CA GLY A 184 6.12 19.91 19.56
C GLY A 184 6.44 21.04 18.60
N PHE A 185 6.76 20.67 17.37
CA PHE A 185 7.09 21.59 16.29
C PHE A 185 6.67 21.00 14.95
N THR A 186 6.55 21.84 13.92
CA THR A 186 5.95 21.42 12.63
C THR A 186 6.83 20.45 11.86
N HIS A 187 8.11 20.73 11.69
CA HIS A 187 9.08 19.94 10.92
C HIS A 187 10.50 20.40 11.30
N ALA A 188 11.55 19.68 10.89
CA ALA A 188 12.91 19.99 11.32
C ALA A 188 13.37 21.43 10.98
N GLY A 189 12.97 21.97 9.82
CA GLY A 189 13.23 23.39 9.48
C GLY A 189 12.45 24.41 10.33
N GLY A 190 11.44 23.96 11.07
CA GLY A 190 10.64 24.73 12.02
C GLY A 190 10.96 24.41 13.48
N ILE A 191 12.08 23.75 13.78
CA ILE A 191 12.45 23.28 15.14
C ILE A 191 12.44 24.40 16.19
N ARG A 192 12.70 25.64 15.79
CA ARG A 192 12.68 26.81 16.70
C ARG A 192 11.27 27.20 17.17
N THR A 193 10.23 26.80 16.45
CA THR A 193 8.84 27.19 16.75
C THR A 193 8.16 26.13 17.59
N ILE A 194 7.90 26.44 18.86
CA ILE A 194 7.27 25.52 19.80
C ILE A 194 5.77 25.70 19.79
N LEU A 195 5.10 24.58 19.57
CA LEU A 195 3.66 24.42 19.63
C LEU A 195 3.31 23.69 20.92
N GLU A 196 2.25 24.12 21.58
CA GLU A 196 1.65 23.35 22.68
C GLU A 196 0.14 23.45 22.56
N GLN A 197 -0.51 22.30 22.57
CA GLN A 197 -1.92 22.10 22.26
C GLN A 197 -2.34 22.68 20.91
N ASP A 198 -2.87 23.91 20.87
CA ASP A 198 -3.52 24.51 19.71
C ASP A 198 -2.83 25.77 19.18
N ARG A 199 -1.63 26.10 19.67
CA ARG A 199 -0.95 27.35 19.33
C ARG A 199 0.56 27.29 19.42
N VAL A 200 1.19 28.30 18.82
CA VAL A 200 2.59 28.64 19.06
C VAL A 200 2.73 29.26 20.45
N ILE A 201 3.62 28.73 21.27
CA ILE A 201 3.88 29.22 22.63
C ILE A 201 5.22 29.95 22.76
N ALA A 202 6.21 29.62 21.94
CA ALA A 202 7.55 30.20 22.04
C ALA A 202 8.34 30.04 20.74
N HIS A 203 9.36 30.89 20.60
CA HIS A 203 10.48 30.68 19.70
C HIS A 203 11.74 30.49 20.54
N ILE A 204 12.50 29.43 20.28
CA ILE A 204 13.70 29.07 21.03
C ILE A 204 14.89 28.82 20.09
N GLU A 205 16.07 28.65 20.66
CA GLU A 205 17.24 28.23 19.87
C GLU A 205 17.16 26.73 19.53
N GLU A 206 17.80 26.33 18.43
CA GLU A 206 17.70 24.96 17.91
C GLU A 206 18.21 23.91 18.93
N SER A 207 19.28 24.23 19.64
CA SER A 207 19.90 23.40 20.67
C SER A 207 19.07 23.26 21.95
N GLU A 208 18.11 24.16 22.18
CA GLU A 208 17.21 24.15 23.34
C GLU A 208 15.98 23.27 23.11
N ASN A 209 15.66 22.95 21.85
CA ASN A 209 14.43 22.25 21.51
C ASN A 209 14.36 20.83 22.04
N GLN A 210 15.34 19.99 21.73
CA GLN A 210 15.28 18.58 22.15
C GLN A 210 15.35 18.40 23.67
N PRO A 211 16.13 19.19 24.44
CA PRO A 211 16.01 19.23 25.89
C PRO A 211 14.60 19.56 26.39
N LEU A 212 13.93 20.55 25.78
CA LEU A 212 12.55 20.89 26.12
C LEU A 212 11.58 19.75 25.77
N MET A 213 11.72 19.11 24.61
CA MET A 213 10.88 17.97 24.22
C MET A 213 11.04 16.81 25.21
N LEU A 214 12.27 16.47 25.60
CA LEU A 214 12.51 15.46 26.62
C LEU A 214 11.87 15.85 27.97
N GLN A 215 12.06 17.09 28.41
CA GLN A 215 11.46 17.58 29.66
C GLN A 215 9.93 17.44 29.65
N LYS A 216 9.27 17.79 28.55
CA LYS A 216 7.81 17.68 28.40
C LYS A 216 7.34 16.22 28.39
N ALA A 217 8.06 15.33 27.72
CA ALA A 217 7.73 13.91 27.70
C ALA A 217 7.89 13.27 29.09
N VAL A 218 9.00 13.54 29.78
CA VAL A 218 9.25 13.06 31.15
C VAL A 218 8.20 13.59 32.12
N ALA A 219 7.94 14.90 32.12
CA ALA A 219 6.94 15.50 33.00
C ALA A 219 5.50 15.01 32.73
N TRP A 220 5.23 14.50 31.52
CA TRP A 220 3.96 13.84 31.21
C TRP A 220 3.95 12.38 31.70
N LEU A 221 5.04 11.63 31.51
CA LEU A 221 5.19 10.25 32.00
C LEU A 221 5.11 10.15 33.53
N GLU A 222 5.74 11.07 34.25
CA GLU A 222 5.72 11.14 35.73
C GLU A 222 4.31 11.38 36.32
N LYS A 223 3.33 11.76 35.48
CA LYS A 223 1.93 11.96 35.88
C LYS A 223 1.03 10.78 35.56
N GLN A 224 1.53 9.74 34.89
CA GLN A 224 0.71 8.60 34.51
C GLN A 224 0.42 7.72 35.73
N ASP A 225 -0.82 7.25 35.83
CA ASP A 225 -1.20 6.25 36.84
C ASP A 225 -0.81 4.86 36.30
N PRO A 226 -0.01 4.06 37.04
CA PRO A 226 0.33 2.70 36.64
C PRO A 226 -0.87 1.79 36.38
N LYS A 227 -2.09 2.16 36.81
CA LYS A 227 -3.35 1.43 36.57
C LYS A 227 -4.01 1.78 35.24
N GLU A 228 -3.79 2.97 34.72
CA GLU A 228 -4.43 3.48 33.50
C GLU A 228 -3.47 3.34 32.31
N PRO A 229 -3.89 2.73 31.19
CA PRO A 229 -3.02 2.56 30.04
C PRO A 229 -2.74 3.90 29.35
N PHE A 230 -1.55 4.07 28.80
CA PHE A 230 -1.20 5.26 28.05
C PHE A 230 -0.42 4.98 26.76
N PHE A 231 -0.49 5.93 25.83
CA PHE A 231 0.24 5.94 24.58
C PHE A 231 1.06 7.22 24.45
N LEU A 232 2.39 7.09 24.45
CA LEU A 232 3.31 8.18 24.15
C LEU A 232 3.94 7.98 22.78
N TYR A 233 3.63 8.88 21.85
CA TYR A 233 4.36 9.03 20.59
C TYR A 233 5.42 10.12 20.77
N PHE A 234 6.70 9.74 20.74
CA PHE A 234 7.84 10.63 20.96
C PHE A 234 8.73 10.76 19.71
N PRO A 235 8.29 11.48 18.67
CA PRO A 235 9.10 11.77 17.49
C PRO A 235 10.16 12.85 17.75
N MET A 236 11.38 12.42 18.00
CA MET A 236 12.52 13.33 18.21
C MET A 236 13.04 13.89 16.87
N CYS A 237 13.88 14.93 16.94
CA CYS A 237 14.58 15.50 15.77
C CYS A 237 15.94 14.85 15.45
N PRO A 238 16.73 14.35 16.42
CA PRO A 238 18.01 13.77 16.10
C PRO A 238 17.89 12.47 15.30
N PRO A 239 18.82 12.21 14.35
CA PRO A 239 19.94 13.08 13.95
C PRO A 239 19.68 14.01 12.74
N HIS A 240 18.43 14.36 12.40
CA HIS A 240 18.06 15.21 11.25
C HIS A 240 18.70 16.62 11.32
N TYR A 241 18.90 17.25 10.16
CA TYR A 241 19.32 18.66 10.03
C TYR A 241 18.20 19.67 10.38
N PRO A 242 18.48 20.81 11.04
CA PRO A 242 19.78 21.32 11.44
C PRO A 242 20.41 20.47 12.57
N VAL A 243 21.72 20.23 12.47
CA VAL A 243 22.49 19.52 13.51
C VAL A 243 22.79 20.51 14.64
N ALA A 244 22.11 20.34 15.76
CA ALA A 244 22.17 21.29 16.89
C ALA A 244 22.13 20.56 18.25
N PRO A 245 23.14 19.74 18.59
CA PRO A 245 23.21 19.16 19.93
C PRO A 245 23.28 20.25 21.00
N SER A 246 22.68 19.99 22.16
CA SER A 246 22.81 20.89 23.31
C SER A 246 24.24 20.84 23.85
N GLU A 247 24.66 21.90 24.56
CA GLU A 247 26.02 22.02 25.09
C GLU A 247 26.43 20.83 25.94
N GLU A 248 25.47 20.20 26.63
CA GLU A 248 25.71 19.01 27.43
C GLU A 248 26.30 17.84 26.62
N TYR A 249 25.97 17.70 25.33
CA TYR A 249 26.35 16.53 24.52
C TYR A 249 27.57 16.75 23.63
N LEU A 250 28.08 17.98 23.55
CA LEU A 250 29.25 18.29 22.73
C LEU A 250 30.48 17.49 23.17
N GLY A 251 31.06 16.74 22.23
CA GLY A 251 32.22 15.86 22.41
C GLY A 251 31.95 14.57 23.19
N LYS A 252 30.69 14.27 23.57
CA LYS A 252 30.36 13.11 24.41
C LYS A 252 30.15 11.81 23.64
N SER A 253 29.84 11.86 22.35
CA SER A 253 29.61 10.65 21.55
C SER A 253 30.86 9.76 21.43
N GLY A 254 32.06 10.35 21.50
CA GLY A 254 33.35 9.67 21.31
C GLY A 254 33.56 9.08 19.90
N GLY A 255 32.59 9.23 19.01
CA GLY A 255 32.55 8.63 17.68
C GLY A 255 32.84 9.63 16.57
N VAL A 256 33.31 9.12 15.43
CA VAL A 256 33.46 9.89 14.19
C VAL A 256 32.58 9.21 13.15
N ASP A 257 31.58 9.92 12.64
CA ASP A 257 30.74 9.43 11.55
C ASP A 257 31.53 9.35 10.23
N ILE A 258 30.97 8.70 9.22
CA ILE A 258 31.53 8.54 7.86
C ILE A 258 31.51 9.88 7.07
N ALA A 259 31.55 11.02 7.75
CA ALA A 259 31.52 12.36 7.17
C ALA A 259 32.88 12.75 6.55
N GLY A 260 33.32 11.96 5.57
CA GLY A 260 34.42 12.26 4.65
C GLY A 260 33.97 12.48 3.19
N ARG A 261 32.65 12.43 2.90
CA ARG A 261 32.09 12.81 1.60
C ARG A 261 31.35 14.13 1.76
N GLU A 262 31.86 15.18 1.12
CA GLU A 262 31.42 16.59 1.15
C GLU A 262 29.93 16.81 1.53
N LEU A 263 29.65 17.08 2.81
CA LEU A 263 28.34 17.59 3.23
C LEU A 263 28.31 19.11 2.95
N LYS A 264 27.53 19.53 1.96
CA LYS A 264 27.30 20.95 1.62
C LYS A 264 26.10 21.47 2.41
N GLY A 265 26.29 22.51 3.24
CA GLY A 265 25.21 23.18 3.98
C GLY A 265 25.72 23.99 5.19
N PRO A 266 24.88 24.82 5.84
CA PRO A 266 25.28 25.74 6.93
C PRO A 266 25.53 25.06 8.29
N HIS A 267 25.65 23.74 8.33
CA HIS A 267 25.68 22.95 9.57
C HIS A 267 27.07 22.34 9.78
N ASN A 268 27.51 22.23 11.04
CA ASN A 268 28.80 21.63 11.38
C ASN A 268 28.67 20.09 11.38
N PRO A 269 29.10 19.37 10.31
CA PRO A 269 28.94 17.92 10.23
C PRO A 269 29.69 17.17 11.33
N GLN A 270 30.68 17.81 11.98
CA GLN A 270 31.43 17.22 13.09
C GLN A 270 30.57 17.01 14.34
N LEU A 271 29.45 17.72 14.47
CA LEU A 271 28.52 17.61 15.61
C LEU A 271 27.45 16.54 15.42
N TYR A 272 27.40 15.89 14.24
CA TYR A 272 26.39 14.88 13.95
C TYR A 272 26.45 13.67 14.89
N PRO A 273 27.63 13.10 15.23
CA PRO A 273 27.74 12.03 16.23
C PRO A 273 27.14 12.41 17.59
N ASP A 274 27.43 13.62 18.08
CA ASP A 274 26.88 14.12 19.35
C ASP A 274 25.37 14.33 19.26
N TRP A 275 24.86 14.72 18.08
CA TRP A 275 23.43 14.87 17.86
C TRP A 275 22.70 13.52 17.92
N LEU A 276 23.23 12.51 17.24
CA LEU A 276 22.71 11.14 17.36
C LEU A 276 22.79 10.63 18.81
N TYR A 277 23.93 10.84 19.48
CA TYR A 277 24.14 10.43 20.86
C TYR A 277 23.18 11.12 21.82
N GLN A 278 22.84 12.40 21.60
CA GLN A 278 21.80 13.08 22.37
C GLN A 278 20.44 12.40 22.20
N GLY A 279 20.05 12.03 20.97
CA GLY A 279 18.81 11.26 20.74
C GLY A 279 18.80 9.93 21.48
N ASP A 280 19.93 9.21 21.48
CA ASP A 280 20.10 7.97 22.24
C ASP A 280 19.99 8.19 23.76
N ALA A 281 20.62 9.24 24.28
CA ALA A 281 20.53 9.58 25.70
C ALA A 281 19.10 9.98 26.11
N MET A 282 18.35 10.65 25.23
CA MET A 282 16.93 10.93 25.43
C MET A 282 16.11 9.63 25.55
N LEU A 283 16.35 8.64 24.68
CA LEU A 283 15.77 7.30 24.81
C LEU A 283 16.13 6.66 26.16
N GLY A 284 17.40 6.74 26.57
CA GLY A 284 17.86 6.26 27.87
C GLY A 284 17.10 6.90 29.03
N LYS A 285 16.83 8.21 28.96
CA LYS A 285 16.04 8.90 29.99
C LYS A 285 14.58 8.46 30.01
N ILE A 286 13.96 8.18 28.85
CA ILE A 286 12.61 7.60 28.80
C ILE A 286 12.60 6.21 29.45
N MET A 287 13.57 5.35 29.15
CA MET A 287 13.72 4.03 29.77
C MET A 287 13.85 4.14 31.29
N GLN A 288 14.72 5.05 31.76
CA GLN A 288 14.92 5.31 33.20
C GLN A 288 13.62 5.75 33.89
N VAL A 289 12.86 6.67 33.30
CA VAL A 289 11.61 7.16 33.92
C VAL A 289 10.55 6.05 33.99
N LEU A 290 10.44 5.20 32.96
CA LEU A 290 9.55 4.04 33.01
C LEU A 290 9.93 3.07 34.15
N GLU A 291 11.23 2.88 34.39
CA GLU A 291 11.74 2.04 35.48
C GLU A 291 11.47 2.68 36.86
N GLU A 292 11.78 3.97 37.02
CA GLU A 292 11.59 4.73 38.27
C GLU A 292 10.11 4.86 38.69
N GLN A 293 9.20 4.94 37.72
CA GLN A 293 7.75 5.03 37.95
C GLN A 293 7.07 3.65 38.08
N GLY A 294 7.83 2.54 37.97
CA GLY A 294 7.27 1.19 38.01
C GLY A 294 6.36 0.85 36.81
N LEU A 295 6.51 1.56 35.69
CA LEU A 295 5.72 1.38 34.47
C LEU A 295 6.36 0.37 33.50
N ALA A 296 7.66 0.10 33.63
CA ALA A 296 8.45 -0.65 32.66
C ALA A 296 7.91 -2.06 32.35
N GLU A 297 7.48 -2.81 33.37
CA GLU A 297 7.04 -4.21 33.22
C GLU A 297 5.81 -4.38 32.32
N ASN A 298 4.89 -3.40 32.34
CA ASN A 298 3.66 -3.42 31.54
C ASN A 298 3.70 -2.39 30.39
N THR A 299 4.89 -2.11 29.84
CA THR A 299 5.06 -1.16 28.72
C THR A 299 5.71 -1.84 27.52
N LEU A 300 5.05 -1.77 26.37
CA LEU A 300 5.67 -2.00 25.06
C LEU A 300 6.42 -0.72 24.66
N LEU A 301 7.75 -0.73 24.81
CA LEU A 301 8.64 0.33 24.35
C LEU A 301 9.23 -0.04 22.99
N ILE A 302 8.98 0.78 21.97
CA ILE A 302 9.54 0.66 20.63
C ILE A 302 10.44 1.86 20.35
N ALA A 303 11.63 1.63 19.79
CA ALA A 303 12.50 2.66 19.25
C ALA A 303 12.89 2.34 17.80
N THR A 304 12.72 3.31 16.89
CA THR A 304 13.03 3.15 15.46
C THR A 304 13.28 4.50 14.77
N SER A 305 13.38 4.53 13.44
CA SER A 305 13.51 5.76 12.64
C SER A 305 12.46 5.88 11.54
N ASP A 306 12.18 7.09 11.06
CA ASP A 306 11.17 7.34 10.02
C ASP A 306 11.67 7.07 8.59
N ASN A 307 12.97 7.07 8.37
CA ASN A 307 13.60 6.73 7.10
C ASN A 307 15.10 6.52 7.29
N GLY A 308 15.79 6.14 6.21
CA GLY A 308 17.25 6.06 6.18
C GLY A 308 17.94 7.38 6.48
N ALA A 309 19.26 7.32 6.70
CA ALA A 309 20.04 8.49 7.05
C ALA A 309 20.17 9.48 5.88
N GLU A 310 20.06 10.78 6.15
CA GLU A 310 20.24 11.80 5.12
C GLU A 310 21.71 11.84 4.66
N HIS A 311 21.90 11.72 3.34
CA HIS A 311 23.20 11.74 2.65
C HIS A 311 24.23 10.68 3.10
N ARG A 312 23.81 9.64 3.85
CA ARG A 312 24.72 8.61 4.40
C ARG A 312 24.22 7.21 4.07
N ALA A 313 24.90 6.55 3.15
CA ALA A 313 24.70 5.14 2.90
C ALA A 313 25.55 4.31 3.87
N TYR A 314 24.94 3.32 4.51
CA TYR A 314 25.63 2.37 5.38
C TYR A 314 25.59 1.00 4.72
N ALA A 315 26.76 0.52 4.30
CA ALA A 315 26.89 -0.79 3.67
C ALA A 315 26.39 -1.90 4.62
N PRO A 316 25.82 -3.00 4.10
CA PRO A 316 25.68 -3.32 2.67
C PRO A 316 24.52 -2.60 1.98
N LEU A 317 23.69 -1.83 2.69
CA LEU A 317 22.50 -1.22 2.12
C LEU A 317 22.86 -0.13 1.10
N ARG A 318 22.14 -0.13 -0.03
CA ARG A 318 22.34 0.84 -1.10
C ARG A 318 21.57 2.14 -0.84
N ASP A 319 22.23 3.24 -1.17
CA ASP A 319 21.75 4.62 -1.01
C ASP A 319 21.34 4.96 0.44
N SER A 320 20.54 6.01 0.59
CA SER A 320 20.16 6.60 1.86
C SER A 320 18.80 7.28 1.72
N LYS A 321 18.40 8.14 2.68
CA LYS A 321 17.14 8.92 2.65
C LYS A 321 16.77 9.42 1.25
N ARG A 322 15.47 9.44 0.97
CA ARG A 322 14.80 9.73 -0.32
C ARG A 322 14.85 8.62 -1.35
N SER A 323 15.75 7.65 -1.22
CA SER A 323 15.93 6.59 -2.22
C SER A 323 14.95 5.43 -2.05
N ILE A 324 14.63 4.74 -3.15
CA ILE A 324 13.78 3.53 -3.15
C ILE A 324 14.56 2.26 -2.72
N TYR A 325 15.89 2.32 -2.77
CA TYR A 325 16.78 1.24 -2.34
C TYR A 325 16.76 1.09 -0.81
N GLU A 326 17.25 -0.05 -0.31
CA GLU A 326 17.13 -0.47 1.09
C GLU A 326 17.61 0.58 2.08
N GLY A 327 18.69 1.30 1.78
CA GLY A 327 19.24 2.33 2.66
C GLY A 327 18.32 3.54 2.84
N GLY A 328 17.28 3.70 2.02
CA GLY A 328 16.32 4.81 2.11
C GLY A 328 15.14 4.58 3.04
N HIS A 329 14.70 3.34 3.23
CA HIS A 329 13.49 3.01 4.00
C HIS A 329 13.64 1.85 4.98
N ARG A 330 14.68 1.01 4.86
CA ARG A 330 15.02 0.03 5.89
C ARG A 330 15.62 0.76 7.08
N VAL A 331 15.05 0.55 8.27
CA VAL A 331 15.36 1.33 9.48
C VAL A 331 15.71 0.40 10.64
N PRO A 332 16.53 0.84 11.61
CA PRO A 332 16.74 0.05 12.81
C PRO A 332 15.44 0.07 13.62
N PHE A 333 15.04 -1.07 14.18
CA PHE A 333 13.81 -1.21 14.96
C PHE A 333 14.02 -2.16 16.14
N VAL A 334 13.78 -1.69 17.34
CA VAL A 334 13.90 -2.49 18.57
C VAL A 334 12.66 -2.33 19.42
N ALA A 335 12.25 -3.42 20.08
CA ALA A 335 11.09 -3.42 20.96
C ALA A 335 11.39 -4.19 22.26
N ARG A 336 11.00 -3.62 23.40
CA ARG A 336 11.09 -4.26 24.72
C ARG A 336 9.70 -4.26 25.35
N TRP A 337 9.25 -5.44 25.78
CA TRP A 337 8.06 -5.61 26.59
C TRP A 337 8.32 -6.77 27.55
N PRO A 338 8.70 -6.49 28.81
CA PRO A 338 9.02 -7.53 29.78
C PRO A 338 7.89 -8.57 29.88
N ASN A 339 8.26 -9.84 30.06
CA ASN A 339 7.36 -10.99 30.15
C ASN A 339 6.55 -11.34 28.88
N GLN A 340 6.59 -10.50 27.82
CA GLN A 340 5.96 -10.78 26.53
C GLN A 340 6.95 -10.96 25.39
N VAL A 341 8.04 -10.19 25.40
CA VAL A 341 9.12 -10.26 24.42
C VAL A 341 10.34 -10.94 25.05
N ARG A 342 10.84 -11.98 24.39
CA ARG A 342 12.08 -12.66 24.82
C ARG A 342 13.28 -11.75 24.61
N ALA A 343 14.01 -11.44 25.67
CA ALA A 343 15.24 -10.66 25.62
C ALA A 343 16.29 -11.28 24.67
N GLY A 344 16.95 -10.43 23.87
CA GLY A 344 17.92 -10.80 22.85
C GLY A 344 17.34 -11.51 21.64
N ALA A 345 16.01 -11.50 21.43
CA ALA A 345 15.39 -12.13 20.27
C ALA A 345 15.64 -11.32 18.97
N ASN A 346 15.53 -12.00 17.83
CA ASN A 346 15.62 -11.39 16.51
C ASN A 346 14.39 -11.76 15.68
N TRP A 347 13.94 -10.82 14.84
CA TRP A 347 12.94 -11.03 13.81
C TRP A 347 13.52 -10.61 12.45
N ASP A 348 13.69 -11.57 11.56
CA ASP A 348 14.36 -11.38 10.27
C ASP A 348 13.37 -11.42 9.09
N HIS A 349 12.08 -11.20 9.36
CA HIS A 349 11.04 -11.08 8.33
C HIS A 349 10.51 -9.64 8.23
N PRO A 350 10.00 -9.24 7.04
CA PRO A 350 9.50 -7.90 6.81
C PRO A 350 8.43 -7.46 7.81
N ILE A 351 8.66 -6.31 8.44
CA ILE A 351 7.62 -5.48 9.08
C ILE A 351 7.65 -4.07 8.48
N CYS A 352 6.52 -3.36 8.57
CA CYS A 352 6.42 -1.97 8.17
C CYS A 352 5.98 -1.11 9.35
N LEU A 353 6.46 0.13 9.48
CA LEU A 353 6.06 1.03 10.56
C LEU A 353 4.53 1.25 10.64
N ASN A 354 3.85 1.17 9.50
CA ASN A 354 2.39 1.25 9.38
C ASN A 354 1.67 0.15 10.18
N ASP A 355 2.35 -0.94 10.51
CA ASP A 355 1.83 -2.11 11.22
C ASP A 355 1.49 -1.85 12.68
N LEU A 356 1.93 -0.70 13.21
CA LEU A 356 1.63 -0.32 14.59
C LEU A 356 0.11 -0.19 14.83
N MET A 357 -0.66 0.24 13.82
CA MET A 357 -2.12 0.36 13.91
C MET A 357 -2.81 -0.98 14.16
N ALA A 358 -2.57 -2.00 13.33
CA ALA A 358 -3.11 -3.35 13.51
C ALA A 358 -2.54 -4.04 14.76
N THR A 359 -1.29 -3.74 15.12
CA THR A 359 -0.67 -4.25 16.35
C THR A 359 -1.34 -3.69 17.59
N ALA A 360 -1.62 -2.38 17.64
CA ALA A 360 -2.39 -1.77 18.72
C ALA A 360 -3.82 -2.31 18.78
N ALA A 361 -4.47 -2.51 17.62
CA ALA A 361 -5.80 -3.12 17.56
C ALA A 361 -5.81 -4.54 18.14
N GLN A 362 -4.82 -5.37 17.79
CA GLN A 362 -4.71 -6.74 18.33
C GLN A 362 -4.39 -6.74 19.83
N ILE A 363 -3.50 -5.86 20.30
CA ILE A 363 -3.19 -5.70 21.74
C ILE A 363 -4.45 -5.34 22.53
N THR A 364 -5.31 -4.47 21.98
CA THR A 364 -6.53 -4.00 22.66
C THR A 364 -7.76 -4.87 22.39
N GLY A 365 -7.64 -5.91 21.55
CA GLY A 365 -8.75 -6.80 21.18
C GLY A 365 -9.79 -6.17 20.25
N VAL A 366 -9.47 -5.05 19.60
CA VAL A 366 -10.38 -4.33 18.69
C VAL A 366 -10.28 -4.87 17.28
N THR A 367 -11.42 -5.03 16.61
CA THR A 367 -11.46 -5.25 15.16
C THR A 367 -11.48 -3.90 14.45
N LEU A 368 -10.50 -3.65 13.57
CA LEU A 368 -10.46 -2.44 12.77
C LEU A 368 -11.63 -2.42 11.76
N PRO A 369 -12.30 -1.26 11.56
CA PRO A 369 -13.24 -1.13 10.46
C PRO A 369 -12.50 -1.27 9.12
N ALA A 370 -13.21 -1.71 8.07
CA ALA A 370 -12.59 -1.96 6.76
C ALA A 370 -11.92 -0.71 6.13
N THR A 371 -12.31 0.48 6.57
CA THR A 371 -11.80 1.80 6.14
C THR A 371 -10.62 2.32 6.97
N ALA A 372 -10.04 1.50 7.86
CA ALA A 372 -8.90 1.86 8.70
C ALA A 372 -7.81 0.79 8.66
N GLY A 373 -6.54 1.22 8.64
CA GLY A 373 -5.40 0.32 8.64
C GLY A 373 -5.35 -0.59 7.41
N GLU A 374 -5.77 -0.07 6.24
CA GLU A 374 -5.88 -0.82 4.98
C GLU A 374 -4.58 -1.56 4.60
N ASP A 375 -3.43 -1.10 5.10
CA ASP A 375 -2.12 -1.68 4.84
C ASP A 375 -1.37 -2.11 6.11
N SER A 376 -2.07 -2.22 7.24
CA SER A 376 -1.48 -2.53 8.54
C SER A 376 -1.67 -4.00 8.88
N VAL A 377 -0.58 -4.72 9.15
CA VAL A 377 -0.58 -6.14 9.51
C VAL A 377 0.11 -6.31 10.86
N SER A 378 -0.54 -6.92 11.84
CA SER A 378 0.05 -6.98 13.17
C SER A 378 1.37 -7.79 13.22
N PHE A 379 2.35 -7.25 13.94
CA PHE A 379 3.58 -7.95 14.34
C PHE A 379 3.54 -8.39 15.81
N LEU A 380 2.40 -8.34 16.50
CA LEU A 380 2.24 -8.91 17.85
C LEU A 380 2.61 -10.40 17.90
N PRO A 381 2.29 -11.23 16.86
CA PRO A 381 2.73 -12.61 16.85
C PRO A 381 4.25 -12.78 16.90
N ALA A 382 5.01 -11.88 16.25
CA ALA A 382 6.47 -11.87 16.29
C ALA A 382 6.98 -11.45 17.67
N LEU A 383 6.40 -10.40 18.28
CA LEU A 383 6.76 -9.95 19.63
C LEU A 383 6.55 -11.05 20.68
N SER A 384 5.41 -11.74 20.60
CA SER A 384 5.01 -12.77 21.56
C SER A 384 5.64 -14.15 21.32
N GLY A 385 6.42 -14.32 20.23
CA GLY A 385 6.98 -15.61 19.84
C GLY A 385 5.92 -16.67 19.52
N THR A 386 4.72 -16.26 19.10
CA THR A 386 3.62 -17.18 18.74
C THR A 386 3.68 -17.62 17.28
N THR A 387 4.60 -17.06 16.48
CA THR A 387 4.90 -17.49 15.11
C THR A 387 6.39 -17.30 14.81
N ASP A 388 6.94 -18.18 13.98
CA ASP A 388 8.25 -18.05 13.35
C ASP A 388 8.13 -17.76 11.84
N SER A 389 6.92 -17.54 11.33
CA SER A 389 6.63 -17.29 9.91
C SER A 389 6.29 -15.82 9.63
N PRO A 390 6.61 -15.28 8.44
CA PRO A 390 6.24 -13.92 8.05
C PRO A 390 4.75 -13.63 8.29
N THR A 391 4.45 -12.49 8.91
CA THR A 391 3.06 -12.06 9.13
C THR A 391 2.44 -11.39 7.90
N ARG A 392 3.28 -10.76 7.07
CA ARG A 392 2.89 -10.05 5.84
C ARG A 392 3.00 -10.92 4.60
N GLU A 393 2.08 -10.73 3.66
CA GLU A 393 2.23 -11.26 2.30
C GLU A 393 3.29 -10.48 1.49
N GLY A 394 3.30 -9.15 1.63
CA GLY A 394 4.25 -8.25 1.00
C GLY A 394 4.14 -6.84 1.55
N THR A 395 5.05 -5.94 1.16
CA THR A 395 5.04 -4.54 1.57
C THR A 395 5.43 -3.60 0.43
N ILE A 396 4.73 -2.46 0.35
CA ILE A 396 5.03 -1.38 -0.60
C ILE A 396 5.92 -0.34 0.08
N HIS A 397 6.92 0.12 -0.66
CA HIS A 397 7.76 1.26 -0.31
C HIS A 397 7.66 2.33 -1.38
N GLN A 398 7.91 3.59 -1.01
CA GLN A 398 8.01 4.70 -1.96
C GLN A 398 9.24 5.57 -1.71
N SER A 399 9.72 6.19 -2.78
CA SER A 399 10.76 7.22 -2.74
C SER A 399 10.18 8.62 -2.82
N MET A 400 10.98 9.63 -2.48
CA MET A 400 10.61 11.03 -2.68
C MET A 400 10.45 11.38 -4.17
N ALA A 401 11.14 10.66 -5.06
CA ALA A 401 11.08 10.88 -6.51
C ALA A 401 9.75 10.38 -7.13
N GLY A 402 8.97 9.59 -6.39
CA GLY A 402 7.74 8.95 -6.88
C GLY A 402 7.93 7.53 -7.40
N ASP A 403 9.10 6.91 -7.19
CA ASP A 403 9.29 5.47 -7.42
C ASP A 403 8.53 4.67 -6.36
N LEU A 404 8.01 3.50 -6.74
CA LEU A 404 7.42 2.50 -5.85
C LEU A 404 8.27 1.23 -5.86
N ALA A 405 8.16 0.42 -4.81
CA ALA A 405 8.70 -0.93 -4.80
C ALA A 405 7.76 -1.87 -4.05
N LEU A 406 7.63 -3.11 -4.51
CA LEU A 406 6.97 -4.19 -3.81
C LEU A 406 8.00 -5.21 -3.33
N ARG A 407 7.99 -5.52 -2.04
CA ARG A 407 8.82 -6.52 -1.39
C ARG A 407 7.95 -7.70 -0.93
N LYS A 408 8.25 -8.91 -1.40
CA LYS A 408 7.61 -10.17 -0.97
C LYS A 408 8.66 -11.28 -0.88
N GLY A 409 8.78 -11.87 0.31
CA GLY A 409 9.85 -12.82 0.60
C GLY A 409 11.22 -12.20 0.28
N PRO A 410 12.14 -12.91 -0.40
CA PRO A 410 13.46 -12.37 -0.73
C PRO A 410 13.43 -11.38 -1.90
N TRP A 411 12.32 -11.23 -2.62
CA TRP A 411 12.26 -10.45 -3.86
C TRP A 411 11.76 -9.03 -3.63
N LYS A 412 12.39 -8.08 -4.32
CA LYS A 412 12.00 -6.67 -4.36
C LYS A 412 11.96 -6.19 -5.80
N LEU A 413 10.77 -5.81 -6.26
CA LEU A 413 10.54 -5.26 -7.59
C LEU A 413 10.30 -3.75 -7.47
N ILE A 414 11.09 -2.97 -8.18
CA ILE A 414 11.08 -1.51 -8.19
C ILE A 414 10.44 -1.01 -9.48
N TYR A 415 9.53 -0.06 -9.34
CA TYR A 415 8.86 0.68 -10.41
C TYR A 415 9.34 2.13 -10.34
N LYS A 416 10.24 2.50 -11.24
CA LYS A 416 10.75 3.87 -11.30
C LYS A 416 9.68 4.76 -11.93
N LYS A 417 9.52 5.98 -11.42
CA LYS A 417 8.61 6.98 -12.01
C LYS A 417 8.92 7.25 -13.49
N ALA A 418 10.18 7.10 -13.88
CA ALA A 418 10.63 7.24 -15.26
C ALA A 418 10.22 6.08 -16.20
N GLY A 419 9.55 5.04 -15.68
CA GLY A 419 9.08 3.87 -16.44
C GLY A 419 9.99 2.64 -16.39
N ASN A 420 11.25 2.80 -15.93
CA ASN A 420 12.17 1.67 -15.80
C ASN A 420 11.82 0.78 -14.59
N ARG A 421 12.19 -0.50 -14.67
CA ARG A 421 11.93 -1.50 -13.64
C ARG A 421 13.20 -2.23 -13.24
N GLU A 422 13.28 -2.65 -11.98
CA GLU A 422 14.44 -3.37 -11.44
C GLU A 422 13.97 -4.46 -10.48
N LEU A 423 14.60 -5.64 -10.51
CA LEU A 423 14.28 -6.74 -9.60
C LEU A 423 15.55 -7.18 -8.85
N TYR A 424 15.45 -7.31 -7.53
CA TYR A 424 16.55 -7.78 -6.68
C TYR A 424 16.13 -8.92 -5.77
N ASN A 425 17.05 -9.85 -5.51
CA ASN A 425 16.90 -10.88 -4.49
C ASN A 425 17.74 -10.49 -3.25
N LEU A 426 17.09 -9.91 -2.24
CA LEU A 426 17.80 -9.36 -1.08
C LEU A 426 18.36 -10.42 -0.12
N ALA A 427 17.96 -11.70 -0.25
CA ALA A 427 18.58 -12.76 0.54
C ALA A 427 20.03 -13.02 0.09
N SER A 428 20.31 -12.85 -1.21
CA SER A 428 21.66 -12.99 -1.78
C SER A 428 22.36 -11.66 -2.08
N ASP A 429 21.61 -10.56 -2.20
CA ASP A 429 22.10 -9.26 -2.66
C ASP A 429 21.39 -8.12 -1.93
N LEU A 430 21.70 -7.96 -0.65
CA LEU A 430 21.13 -6.90 0.20
C LEU A 430 21.54 -5.48 -0.27
N GLY A 431 22.63 -5.38 -1.02
CA GLY A 431 23.11 -4.12 -1.60
C GLY A 431 22.49 -3.78 -2.95
N GLU A 432 21.54 -4.57 -3.46
CA GLU A 432 20.81 -4.28 -4.69
C GLU A 432 21.74 -3.92 -5.87
N THR A 433 22.77 -4.76 -6.05
CA THR A 433 23.85 -4.56 -7.02
C THR A 433 23.66 -5.35 -8.31
N SER A 434 22.85 -6.42 -8.28
CA SER A 434 22.62 -7.33 -9.38
C SER A 434 21.15 -7.33 -9.78
N ASN A 435 20.77 -6.49 -10.75
CA ASN A 435 19.41 -6.51 -11.31
C ASN A 435 19.12 -7.87 -11.98
N ARG A 436 17.99 -8.49 -11.61
CA ARG A 436 17.55 -9.84 -12.02
C ARG A 436 16.31 -9.83 -12.90
N LEU A 437 15.83 -8.66 -13.31
CA LEU A 437 14.55 -8.47 -14.03
C LEU A 437 14.41 -9.44 -15.22
N GLU A 438 15.35 -9.41 -16.16
CA GLU A 438 15.31 -10.19 -17.41
C GLU A 438 15.42 -11.71 -17.19
N SER A 439 16.04 -12.14 -16.09
CA SER A 439 16.33 -13.56 -15.83
C SER A 439 15.29 -14.27 -14.94
N ASN A 440 14.27 -13.54 -14.46
CA ASN A 440 13.30 -14.04 -13.48
C ASN A 440 11.87 -13.57 -13.80
N THR A 441 11.44 -13.74 -15.06
CA THR A 441 10.14 -13.25 -15.57
C THR A 441 8.94 -13.75 -14.75
N GLU A 442 8.91 -15.02 -14.34
CA GLU A 442 7.84 -15.56 -13.50
C GLU A 442 7.73 -14.83 -12.13
N VAL A 443 8.87 -14.48 -11.53
CA VAL A 443 8.88 -13.71 -10.28
C VAL A 443 8.34 -12.30 -10.52
N VAL A 444 8.75 -11.67 -11.62
CA VAL A 444 8.26 -10.35 -12.02
C VAL A 444 6.74 -10.35 -12.20
N GLU A 445 6.20 -11.31 -12.96
CA GLU A 445 4.75 -11.45 -13.19
C GLU A 445 3.96 -11.65 -11.90
N ASN A 446 4.47 -12.48 -10.98
CA ASN A 446 3.81 -12.71 -9.70
C ASN A 446 3.80 -11.47 -8.80
N LEU A 447 4.88 -10.69 -8.80
CA LEU A 447 4.96 -9.43 -8.06
C LEU A 447 4.10 -8.35 -8.72
N ASP A 448 4.03 -8.30 -10.05
CA ASP A 448 3.12 -7.39 -10.77
C ASP A 448 1.67 -7.65 -10.43
N LYS A 449 1.23 -8.92 -10.50
CA LYS A 449 -0.13 -9.31 -10.11
C LYS A 449 -0.44 -8.90 -8.68
N LEU A 450 0.53 -9.05 -7.76
CA LEU A 450 0.35 -8.64 -6.37
C LEU A 450 0.27 -7.10 -6.22
N MET A 451 1.14 -6.35 -6.89
CA MET A 451 1.11 -4.88 -6.88
C MET A 451 -0.19 -4.34 -7.47
N GLN A 452 -0.62 -4.89 -8.61
CA GLN A 452 -1.88 -4.57 -9.27
C GLN A 452 -3.06 -4.89 -8.35
N ARG A 453 -3.05 -6.03 -7.65
CA ARG A 453 -4.08 -6.37 -6.67
C ARG A 453 -4.13 -5.36 -5.52
N TYR A 454 -2.99 -5.02 -4.91
CA TYR A 454 -2.95 -4.03 -3.81
C TYR A 454 -3.44 -2.63 -4.23
N ILE A 455 -3.24 -2.27 -5.49
CA ILE A 455 -3.75 -1.03 -6.07
C ILE A 455 -5.25 -1.18 -6.36
N HIS A 456 -5.67 -2.21 -7.09
CA HIS A 456 -7.07 -2.43 -7.44
C HIS A 456 -7.97 -2.53 -6.20
N GLU A 457 -7.57 -3.31 -5.20
CA GLU A 457 -8.33 -3.50 -3.96
C GLU A 457 -8.25 -2.29 -3.02
N GLY A 458 -7.34 -1.34 -3.27
CA GLY A 458 -7.13 -0.17 -2.40
C GLY A 458 -6.61 -0.52 -1.00
N ARG A 459 -6.09 -1.76 -0.81
CA ARG A 459 -5.58 -2.28 0.45
C ARG A 459 -4.56 -3.40 0.20
N SER A 460 -3.70 -3.69 1.18
CA SER A 460 -2.80 -4.85 1.16
C SER A 460 -3.16 -5.91 2.21
N THR A 461 -4.27 -5.69 2.92
CA THR A 461 -4.85 -6.59 3.92
C THR A 461 -6.15 -7.21 3.40
N PRO A 462 -6.56 -8.40 3.86
CA PRO A 462 -7.88 -8.95 3.54
C PRO A 462 -9.01 -7.99 3.93
N GLY A 463 -10.03 -7.87 3.10
CA GLY A 463 -11.21 -7.05 3.36
C GLY A 463 -11.87 -6.53 2.09
N PRO A 464 -12.99 -5.80 2.19
CA PRO A 464 -13.64 -5.20 1.03
C PRO A 464 -12.75 -4.12 0.41
N MET A 465 -12.87 -3.96 -0.91
CA MET A 465 -12.13 -2.97 -1.69
C MET A 465 -12.29 -1.56 -1.11
N GLN A 466 -11.22 -0.77 -1.17
CA GLN A 466 -11.18 0.62 -0.74
C GLN A 466 -10.80 1.52 -1.92
N LYS A 467 -11.16 2.80 -1.84
CA LYS A 467 -10.81 3.77 -2.88
C LYS A 467 -9.35 4.24 -2.71
N ASN A 468 -8.57 4.27 -3.79
CA ASN A 468 -7.34 5.07 -3.83
C ASN A 468 -7.70 6.54 -4.08
N GLU A 469 -7.09 7.44 -3.32
CA GLU A 469 -7.29 8.89 -3.46
C GLU A 469 -6.34 9.48 -4.52
N PHE A 470 -5.35 8.69 -4.96
CA PHE A 470 -4.37 9.02 -5.99
C PHE A 470 -4.29 7.92 -7.05
N GLU A 471 -4.16 8.32 -8.32
CA GLU A 471 -4.04 7.43 -9.47
C GLU A 471 -2.64 6.79 -9.53
N LEU A 472 -2.52 5.59 -8.97
CA LEU A 472 -1.26 4.83 -8.96
C LEU A 472 -1.01 4.04 -10.25
N SER A 473 -2.03 3.86 -11.08
CA SER A 473 -1.97 3.14 -12.36
C SER A 473 -0.92 3.71 -13.32
N ALA A 474 -0.72 5.03 -13.32
CA ALA A 474 0.30 5.70 -14.14
C ALA A 474 1.76 5.31 -13.75
N VAL A 475 1.99 4.88 -12.51
CA VAL A 475 3.31 4.40 -12.03
C VAL A 475 3.52 2.93 -12.38
N LEU A 476 2.44 2.18 -12.59
CA LEU A 476 2.45 0.77 -12.97
C LEU A 476 2.40 0.54 -14.48
N LYS A 477 2.61 1.57 -15.32
CA LYS A 477 2.49 1.43 -16.78
C LYS A 477 3.17 0.13 -17.22
N PRO A 478 2.43 -0.82 -17.82
CA PRO A 478 2.99 -2.09 -18.25
C PRO A 478 4.19 -1.81 -19.16
N SER A 479 5.24 -2.62 -19.05
CA SER A 479 6.43 -2.52 -19.92
C SER A 479 6.14 -2.90 -21.37
N HIS A 480 4.88 -3.25 -21.69
CA HIS A 480 4.44 -3.76 -22.97
C HIS A 480 3.06 -3.19 -23.33
N PRO A 481 2.74 -3.04 -24.62
CA PRO A 481 1.42 -2.61 -25.06
C PRO A 481 0.34 -3.61 -24.67
N LYS A 482 -0.87 -3.10 -24.43
CA LYS A 482 -2.08 -3.92 -24.29
C LYS A 482 -2.32 -4.72 -25.57
N ILE A 483 -2.67 -5.99 -25.43
CA ILE A 483 -2.97 -6.87 -26.55
C ILE A 483 -4.48 -6.88 -26.77
N VAL A 484 -4.92 -6.56 -27.98
CA VAL A 484 -6.31 -6.61 -28.39
C VAL A 484 -6.47 -7.67 -29.48
N ALA A 485 -7.13 -8.78 -29.15
CA ALA A 485 -7.38 -9.87 -30.08
C ALA A 485 -8.47 -9.50 -31.10
N HIS A 486 -8.14 -9.46 -32.38
CA HIS A 486 -9.08 -9.13 -33.45
C HIS A 486 -10.14 -10.24 -33.59
N ARG A 487 -11.41 -9.92 -33.27
CA ARG A 487 -12.52 -10.90 -33.14
C ARG A 487 -12.26 -12.02 -32.10
N GLY A 488 -11.33 -11.78 -31.18
CA GLY A 488 -10.91 -12.70 -30.14
C GLY A 488 -9.85 -13.75 -30.56
N LEU A 489 -9.68 -14.82 -29.78
CA LEU A 489 -8.73 -15.92 -30.02
C LEU A 489 -9.24 -16.89 -31.10
N THR A 490 -9.36 -16.39 -32.33
CA THR A 490 -9.96 -17.09 -33.49
C THR A 490 -9.25 -18.38 -33.90
N LYS A 491 -8.07 -18.69 -33.36
CA LYS A 491 -7.39 -19.98 -33.54
C LYS A 491 -7.78 -21.04 -32.50
N GLN A 492 -8.44 -20.65 -31.42
CA GLN A 492 -8.74 -21.51 -30.26
C GLN A 492 -10.24 -21.75 -30.08
N ALA A 493 -11.06 -20.74 -30.40
CA ALA A 493 -12.51 -20.74 -30.24
C ALA A 493 -13.19 -20.03 -31.42
N PRO A 494 -14.48 -20.32 -31.71
CA PRO A 494 -15.24 -19.62 -32.74
C PRO A 494 -15.24 -18.11 -32.47
N GLU A 495 -14.91 -17.33 -33.48
CA GLU A 495 -14.86 -15.87 -33.36
C GLU A 495 -16.20 -15.27 -32.88
N ASN A 496 -16.14 -14.11 -32.24
CA ASN A 496 -17.33 -13.36 -31.82
C ASN A 496 -18.32 -14.14 -30.93
N THR A 497 -17.82 -15.08 -30.11
CA THR A 497 -18.61 -15.84 -29.12
C THR A 497 -18.17 -15.50 -27.69
N LEU A 498 -19.05 -15.73 -26.69
CA LEU A 498 -18.69 -15.50 -25.28
C LEU A 498 -17.53 -16.39 -24.83
N THR A 499 -17.51 -17.65 -25.24
CA THR A 499 -16.43 -18.58 -24.92
C THR A 499 -15.09 -18.09 -25.46
N ASN A 500 -15.08 -17.50 -26.65
CA ASN A 500 -13.87 -16.91 -27.21
C ASN A 500 -13.41 -15.67 -26.41
N PHE A 501 -14.31 -14.74 -26.12
CA PHE A 501 -13.97 -13.55 -25.34
C PHE A 501 -13.55 -13.87 -23.91
N GLN A 502 -14.18 -14.86 -23.29
CA GLN A 502 -13.77 -15.36 -21.98
C GLN A 502 -12.33 -15.88 -22.02
N ALA A 503 -11.96 -16.63 -23.06
CA ALA A 503 -10.60 -17.11 -23.22
C ALA A 503 -9.57 -15.98 -23.39
N CYS A 504 -9.93 -14.85 -24.02
CA CYS A 504 -9.08 -13.65 -24.03
C CYS A 504 -8.89 -13.09 -22.61
N LEU A 505 -9.99 -12.91 -21.88
CA LEU A 505 -10.01 -12.27 -20.56
C LEU A 505 -9.28 -13.10 -19.49
N GLU A 506 -9.39 -14.43 -19.54
CA GLU A 506 -8.65 -15.35 -18.65
C GLU A 506 -7.12 -15.24 -18.82
N ARG A 507 -6.66 -14.71 -19.96
CA ARG A 507 -5.25 -14.43 -20.26
C ARG A 507 -4.87 -12.97 -20.05
N GLY A 508 -5.78 -12.13 -19.56
CA GLY A 508 -5.55 -10.70 -19.40
C GLY A 508 -5.47 -9.91 -20.71
N MET A 509 -5.96 -10.49 -21.82
CA MET A 509 -6.00 -9.81 -23.12
C MET A 509 -7.35 -9.12 -23.34
N GLY A 510 -7.28 -7.98 -24.02
CA GLY A 510 -8.44 -7.36 -24.64
C GLY A 510 -8.87 -8.06 -25.92
N PHE A 511 -10.01 -7.64 -26.47
CA PHE A 511 -10.51 -8.13 -27.74
C PHE A 511 -11.26 -7.04 -28.48
N GLU A 512 -11.42 -7.21 -29.78
CA GLU A 512 -12.24 -6.36 -30.63
C GLU A 512 -13.53 -7.09 -31.02
N PHE A 513 -14.63 -6.34 -31.12
CA PHE A 513 -15.87 -6.84 -31.70
C PHE A 513 -16.66 -5.74 -32.41
N ASP A 514 -17.46 -6.18 -33.39
CA ASP A 514 -18.35 -5.34 -34.18
C ASP A 514 -19.78 -5.32 -33.61
N VAL A 515 -20.38 -4.13 -33.54
CA VAL A 515 -21.76 -3.92 -33.09
C VAL A 515 -22.71 -3.84 -34.28
N GLN A 516 -23.68 -4.76 -34.31
CA GLN A 516 -24.80 -4.74 -35.24
C GLN A 516 -26.14 -4.73 -34.51
N GLN A 517 -27.19 -4.33 -35.23
CA GLN A 517 -28.56 -4.30 -34.72
C GLN A 517 -29.43 -5.32 -35.45
N THR A 518 -30.18 -6.11 -34.68
CA THR A 518 -31.19 -7.05 -35.17
C THR A 518 -32.46 -6.32 -35.63
N LYS A 519 -33.36 -7.05 -36.31
CA LYS A 519 -34.63 -6.50 -36.83
C LYS A 519 -35.54 -5.90 -35.73
N ASP A 520 -35.50 -6.46 -34.53
CA ASP A 520 -36.27 -6.00 -33.36
C ASP A 520 -35.51 -4.98 -32.49
N GLY A 521 -34.33 -4.53 -32.93
CA GLY A 521 -33.60 -3.42 -32.33
C GLY A 521 -32.54 -3.82 -31.30
N GLU A 522 -32.38 -5.11 -31.01
CA GLU A 522 -31.38 -5.64 -30.07
C GLU A 522 -29.96 -5.56 -30.65
N LEU A 523 -28.99 -5.17 -29.81
CA LEU A 523 -27.58 -5.05 -30.18
C LEU A 523 -26.86 -6.38 -30.01
N VAL A 524 -26.19 -6.83 -31.06
CA VAL A 524 -25.50 -8.12 -31.15
C VAL A 524 -24.10 -7.98 -31.73
N CYS A 525 -23.26 -8.95 -31.41
CA CYS A 525 -21.87 -9.00 -31.84
C CYS A 525 -21.72 -9.90 -33.07
N ILE A 526 -21.56 -9.31 -34.25
CA ILE A 526 -21.33 -10.02 -35.51
C ILE A 526 -20.41 -9.18 -36.39
N HIS A 527 -19.33 -9.79 -36.87
CA HIS A 527 -18.35 -9.08 -37.68
C HIS A 527 -18.86 -8.71 -39.08
N ASP A 528 -19.25 -9.73 -39.85
CA ASP A 528 -19.80 -9.50 -41.18
C ASP A 528 -21.32 -9.27 -41.07
N GLY A 529 -21.90 -8.38 -41.87
CA GLY A 529 -23.36 -8.22 -41.91
C GLY A 529 -24.12 -9.52 -42.26
N ASP A 530 -23.39 -10.49 -42.82
CA ASP A 530 -23.85 -11.80 -43.27
C ASP A 530 -23.48 -12.90 -42.26
N LEU A 531 -24.42 -13.83 -42.06
CA LEU A 531 -24.33 -14.93 -41.09
C LEU A 531 -23.54 -16.14 -41.60
N ASP A 532 -23.25 -16.17 -42.90
CA ASP A 532 -22.76 -17.34 -43.64
C ASP A 532 -21.38 -17.83 -43.18
N ARG A 533 -20.55 -16.94 -42.60
CA ARG A 533 -19.22 -17.28 -42.09
C ARG A 533 -19.22 -17.65 -40.61
N THR A 534 -20.17 -17.14 -39.84
CA THR A 534 -20.11 -17.13 -38.37
C THR A 534 -21.14 -18.02 -37.70
N THR A 535 -22.09 -18.55 -38.47
CA THR A 535 -23.16 -19.42 -37.97
C THR A 535 -23.50 -20.54 -38.94
N ASN A 536 -24.38 -21.46 -38.52
CA ASN A 536 -25.01 -22.44 -39.40
C ASN A 536 -26.21 -21.88 -40.22
N GLY A 537 -26.49 -20.58 -40.14
CA GLY A 537 -27.49 -19.88 -40.94
C GLY A 537 -26.88 -19.14 -42.14
N SER A 538 -27.74 -18.46 -42.91
CA SER A 538 -27.35 -17.70 -44.10
C SER A 538 -28.09 -16.38 -44.19
N GLY A 539 -27.49 -15.37 -44.81
CA GLY A 539 -28.10 -14.07 -45.06
C GLY A 539 -27.84 -13.04 -43.96
N LYS A 540 -28.50 -11.88 -44.05
CA LYS A 540 -28.18 -10.71 -43.21
C LYS A 540 -28.72 -10.81 -41.79
N ALA A 541 -27.86 -10.53 -40.81
CA ALA A 541 -28.23 -10.55 -39.40
C ALA A 541 -29.33 -9.52 -39.06
N ASN A 542 -29.29 -8.35 -39.68
CA ASN A 542 -30.27 -7.28 -39.45
C ASN A 542 -31.70 -7.58 -39.97
N LEU A 543 -31.88 -8.71 -40.67
CA LEU A 543 -33.19 -9.19 -41.11
C LEU A 543 -33.83 -10.19 -40.14
N LEU A 544 -33.08 -10.66 -39.14
CA LEU A 544 -33.57 -11.57 -38.11
C LEU A 544 -33.83 -10.84 -36.80
N THR A 545 -34.85 -11.29 -36.07
CA THR A 545 -35.06 -10.92 -34.66
C THR A 545 -34.01 -11.60 -33.77
N LEU A 546 -33.75 -11.08 -32.57
CA LEU A 546 -32.84 -11.74 -31.62
C LEU A 546 -33.27 -13.19 -31.34
N LYS A 547 -34.58 -13.45 -31.24
CA LYS A 547 -35.12 -14.80 -31.01
C LYS A 547 -34.79 -15.78 -32.14
N GLU A 548 -34.89 -15.33 -33.39
CA GLU A 548 -34.54 -16.11 -34.58
C GLU A 548 -33.03 -16.34 -34.66
N LEU A 549 -32.24 -15.28 -34.43
CA LEU A 549 -30.78 -15.34 -34.43
C LEU A 549 -30.25 -16.32 -33.38
N ARG A 550 -30.88 -16.38 -32.20
CA ARG A 550 -30.54 -17.34 -31.12
C ARG A 550 -30.85 -18.80 -31.44
N GLN A 551 -31.63 -19.10 -32.47
CA GLN A 551 -31.78 -20.48 -32.93
C GLN A 551 -30.55 -20.99 -33.66
N LEU A 552 -29.74 -20.09 -34.23
CA LEU A 552 -28.54 -20.45 -34.96
C LEU A 552 -27.43 -20.90 -34.01
N ASP A 553 -26.54 -21.71 -34.55
CA ASP A 553 -25.34 -22.20 -33.88
C ASP A 553 -24.14 -21.42 -34.43
N ALA A 554 -23.37 -20.82 -33.52
CA ALA A 554 -22.21 -19.98 -33.85
C ALA A 554 -20.86 -20.69 -33.62
N GLY A 555 -20.84 -21.99 -33.30
CA GLY A 555 -19.61 -22.68 -32.90
C GLY A 555 -19.28 -23.97 -33.65
N SER A 556 -20.30 -24.69 -34.12
CA SER A 556 -20.15 -25.98 -34.81
C SER A 556 -19.36 -25.92 -36.12
N TRP A 557 -19.33 -24.74 -36.79
CA TRP A 557 -18.49 -24.51 -37.97
C TRP A 557 -17.00 -24.49 -37.64
N PHE A 558 -16.64 -24.16 -36.40
CA PHE A 558 -15.26 -24.10 -35.92
C PHE A 558 -14.78 -25.48 -35.47
N ASP A 559 -15.50 -26.10 -34.52
CA ASP A 559 -15.24 -27.45 -34.02
C ASP A 559 -16.52 -27.99 -33.36
N PRO A 560 -16.88 -29.28 -33.53
CA PRO A 560 -18.07 -29.88 -32.91
C PRO A 560 -18.18 -29.67 -31.38
N LYS A 561 -17.06 -29.49 -30.66
CA LYS A 561 -17.07 -29.24 -29.21
C LYS A 561 -17.73 -27.91 -28.82
N PHE A 562 -17.84 -26.96 -29.75
CA PHE A 562 -18.51 -25.67 -29.55
C PHE A 562 -19.96 -25.67 -30.06
N THR A 563 -20.55 -26.84 -30.31
CA THR A 563 -21.97 -26.94 -30.63
C THR A 563 -22.80 -26.35 -29.50
N GLY A 564 -23.74 -25.47 -29.84
CA GLY A 564 -24.60 -24.76 -28.90
C GLY A 564 -24.20 -23.31 -28.65
N GLU A 565 -22.99 -22.89 -29.04
CA GLU A 565 -22.57 -21.50 -28.98
C GLU A 565 -23.53 -20.58 -29.75
N LYS A 566 -23.70 -19.36 -29.24
CA LYS A 566 -24.66 -18.39 -29.76
C LYS A 566 -23.98 -17.08 -30.10
N VAL A 567 -24.57 -16.36 -31.04
CA VAL A 567 -24.23 -14.95 -31.28
C VAL A 567 -24.57 -14.15 -30.01
N PRO A 568 -23.59 -13.52 -29.34
CA PRO A 568 -23.82 -12.81 -28.11
C PRO A 568 -24.54 -11.48 -28.32
N THR A 569 -25.31 -11.05 -27.31
CA THR A 569 -25.73 -9.65 -27.22
C THR A 569 -24.60 -8.82 -26.65
N ILE A 570 -24.63 -7.52 -26.91
CA ILE A 570 -23.63 -6.61 -26.32
C ILE A 570 -23.76 -6.56 -24.79
N GLU A 571 -24.97 -6.70 -24.25
CA GLU A 571 -25.20 -6.78 -22.80
C GLU A 571 -24.52 -8.01 -22.18
N GLU A 572 -24.58 -9.18 -22.83
CA GLU A 572 -23.90 -10.38 -22.34
C GLU A 572 -22.37 -10.21 -22.36
N ILE A 573 -21.82 -9.55 -23.38
CA ILE A 573 -20.38 -9.25 -23.45
C ILE A 573 -19.99 -8.31 -22.29
N PHE A 574 -20.78 -7.27 -22.03
CA PHE A 574 -20.50 -6.35 -20.93
C PHE A 574 -20.69 -7.00 -19.55
N GLN A 575 -21.66 -7.90 -19.41
CA GLN A 575 -21.81 -8.70 -18.21
C GLN A 575 -20.61 -9.63 -18.01
N LEU A 576 -20.13 -10.29 -19.06
CA LEU A 576 -18.89 -11.07 -19.00
C LEU A 576 -17.72 -10.18 -18.56
N LEU A 577 -17.50 -9.06 -19.25
CA LEU A 577 -16.42 -8.12 -18.98
C LEU A 577 -16.46 -7.55 -17.55
N SER A 578 -17.65 -7.36 -16.97
CA SER A 578 -17.80 -6.87 -15.59
C SER A 578 -17.15 -7.81 -14.56
N ASN A 579 -17.07 -9.11 -14.87
CA ASN A 579 -16.37 -10.09 -14.03
C ASN A 579 -14.84 -10.04 -14.15
N TYR A 580 -14.30 -9.30 -15.13
CA TYR A 580 -12.88 -9.23 -15.48
C TYR A 580 -12.39 -7.78 -15.57
N SER A 581 -12.62 -6.99 -14.52
CA SER A 581 -12.23 -5.57 -14.44
C SER A 581 -10.72 -5.41 -14.21
N HIS A 582 -9.92 -5.78 -15.22
CA HIS A 582 -8.46 -5.69 -15.18
C HIS A 582 -7.98 -4.42 -15.90
N PRO A 583 -7.09 -3.60 -15.31
CA PRO A 583 -6.63 -2.34 -15.93
C PRO A 583 -5.91 -2.53 -17.27
N GLU A 584 -5.40 -3.74 -17.53
CA GLU A 584 -4.73 -4.13 -18.79
C GLU A 584 -5.70 -4.49 -19.93
N VAL A 585 -6.97 -4.79 -19.62
CA VAL A 585 -7.95 -5.19 -20.63
C VAL A 585 -8.46 -3.94 -21.35
N LEU A 586 -8.29 -3.91 -22.67
CA LEU A 586 -8.86 -2.89 -23.55
C LEU A 586 -9.74 -3.58 -24.60
N VAL A 587 -11.02 -3.23 -24.63
CA VAL A 587 -11.97 -3.79 -25.59
C VAL A 587 -12.27 -2.76 -26.66
N ALA A 588 -11.90 -3.07 -27.91
CA ALA A 588 -12.16 -2.19 -29.03
C ALA A 588 -13.57 -2.48 -29.57
N VAL A 589 -14.44 -1.47 -29.60
CA VAL A 589 -15.83 -1.60 -30.01
C VAL A 589 -16.02 -0.91 -31.35
N ASP A 590 -16.20 -1.69 -32.41
CA ASP A 590 -16.39 -1.16 -33.75
C ASP A 590 -17.89 -0.99 -34.05
N LEU A 591 -18.32 0.26 -34.17
CA LEU A 591 -19.73 0.60 -34.43
C LEU A 591 -20.01 0.59 -35.93
N LYS A 592 -20.69 -0.47 -36.41
CA LYS A 592 -21.19 -0.57 -37.79
C LYS A 592 -22.58 0.05 -37.97
N THR A 593 -23.33 0.22 -36.89
CA THR A 593 -24.70 0.75 -36.89
C THR A 593 -24.70 2.18 -36.34
N GLU A 594 -25.33 3.12 -37.05
CA GLU A 594 -25.48 4.50 -36.59
C GLU A 594 -26.66 4.65 -35.61
N GLY A 595 -26.58 5.62 -34.71
CA GLY A 595 -27.69 5.98 -33.81
C GLY A 595 -27.82 5.10 -32.57
N VAL A 596 -26.82 4.23 -32.31
CA VAL A 596 -26.76 3.35 -31.14
C VAL A 596 -25.74 3.81 -30.09
N GLU A 597 -25.05 4.94 -30.33
CA GLU A 597 -23.90 5.41 -29.55
C GLU A 597 -24.25 5.70 -28.09
N GLU A 598 -25.34 6.45 -27.87
CA GLU A 598 -25.78 6.79 -26.50
C GLU A 598 -26.27 5.54 -25.75
N THR A 599 -26.97 4.65 -26.46
CA THR A 599 -27.51 3.41 -25.91
C THR A 599 -26.40 2.48 -25.42
N ILE A 600 -25.36 2.26 -26.23
CA ILE A 600 -24.26 1.37 -25.86
C ILE A 600 -23.41 1.95 -24.72
N VAL A 601 -23.21 3.27 -24.68
CA VAL A 601 -22.49 3.94 -23.58
C VAL A 601 -23.25 3.77 -22.26
N LYS A 602 -24.56 4.02 -22.24
CA LYS A 602 -25.39 3.81 -21.04
C LYS A 602 -25.41 2.35 -20.60
N LEU A 603 -25.40 1.42 -21.55
CA LEU A 603 -25.31 -0.01 -21.25
C LEU A 603 -23.95 -0.35 -20.63
N ALA A 604 -22.85 0.19 -21.15
CA ALA A 604 -21.52 0.00 -20.58
C ALA A 604 -21.40 0.60 -19.15
N GLU A 605 -21.99 1.77 -18.90
CA GLU A 605 -22.05 2.38 -17.57
C GLU A 605 -22.85 1.53 -16.58
N LYS A 606 -24.01 1.01 -17.01
CA LYS A 606 -24.85 0.11 -16.21
C LYS A 606 -24.05 -1.10 -15.68
N HIS A 607 -23.13 -1.62 -16.49
CA HIS A 607 -22.27 -2.76 -16.13
C HIS A 607 -20.92 -2.36 -15.54
N GLY A 608 -20.63 -1.06 -15.39
CA GLY A 608 -19.36 -0.58 -14.82
C GLY A 608 -18.14 -0.84 -15.71
N VAL A 609 -18.32 -1.05 -17.01
CA VAL A 609 -17.24 -1.45 -17.93
C VAL A 609 -16.77 -0.34 -18.88
N LEU A 610 -17.39 0.85 -18.84
CA LEU A 610 -17.12 1.93 -19.79
C LEU A 610 -15.62 2.29 -19.92
N GLY A 611 -14.89 2.34 -18.81
CA GLY A 611 -13.45 2.67 -18.80
C GLY A 611 -12.54 1.62 -19.45
N GLN A 612 -13.07 0.45 -19.82
CA GLN A 612 -12.34 -0.61 -20.53
C GLN A 612 -12.57 -0.55 -22.05
N LEU A 613 -13.50 0.30 -22.52
CA LEU A 613 -13.91 0.34 -23.93
C LEU A 613 -13.19 1.43 -24.70
N LEU A 614 -12.76 1.12 -25.92
CA LEU A 614 -12.31 2.10 -26.92
C LEU A 614 -13.20 1.99 -28.15
N PHE A 615 -13.98 3.03 -28.45
CA PHE A 615 -14.85 3.02 -29.61
C PHE A 615 -14.06 3.33 -30.90
N ILE A 616 -14.20 2.45 -31.89
CA ILE A 616 -13.53 2.50 -33.20
C ILE A 616 -14.57 2.46 -34.36
N GLY A 617 -14.13 2.22 -35.60
CA GLY A 617 -15.04 2.13 -36.76
C GLY A 617 -15.44 3.48 -37.34
N ASN A 618 -16.73 3.75 -37.55
CA ASN A 618 -17.18 5.07 -38.02
C ASN A 618 -16.87 6.21 -37.02
N THR A 619 -16.74 5.86 -35.74
CA THR A 619 -16.48 6.80 -34.64
C THR A 619 -15.13 7.52 -34.78
N ILE A 620 -14.14 6.92 -35.45
CA ILE A 620 -12.80 7.53 -35.58
C ILE A 620 -12.71 8.49 -36.77
N SER A 621 -13.61 8.35 -37.76
CA SER A 621 -13.67 9.20 -38.96
C SER A 621 -14.74 10.31 -38.87
N ALA A 622 -15.73 10.17 -38.00
CA ALA A 622 -16.89 11.09 -37.92
C ALA A 622 -16.95 11.79 -36.54
N PRO A 623 -16.52 13.07 -36.42
CA PRO A 623 -16.56 13.81 -35.16
C PRO A 623 -17.94 13.88 -34.50
N GLU A 624 -19.01 13.92 -35.28
CA GLU A 624 -20.40 13.91 -34.82
C GLU A 624 -20.76 12.61 -34.07
N VAL A 625 -20.18 11.47 -34.46
CA VAL A 625 -20.39 10.19 -33.79
C VAL A 625 -19.66 10.17 -32.44
N ARG A 626 -18.43 10.71 -32.37
CA ARG A 626 -17.74 10.89 -31.06
C ARG A 626 -18.47 11.84 -30.14
N ALA A 627 -19.03 12.91 -30.68
CA ALA A 627 -19.87 13.82 -29.91
C ALA A 627 -21.13 13.11 -29.39
N SER A 628 -21.72 12.19 -30.16
CA SER A 628 -22.85 11.35 -29.73
C SER A 628 -22.47 10.44 -28.57
N LEU A 629 -21.33 9.72 -28.67
CA LEU A 629 -20.80 8.91 -27.57
C LEU A 629 -20.59 9.73 -26.29
N ARG A 630 -19.98 10.91 -26.41
CA ARG A 630 -19.70 11.80 -25.27
C ARG A 630 -20.96 12.39 -24.62
N LYS A 631 -22.08 12.48 -25.34
CA LYS A 631 -23.38 12.81 -24.74
C LYS A 631 -23.90 11.70 -23.84
N GLY A 632 -23.63 10.44 -24.21
CA GLY A 632 -23.94 9.29 -23.36
C GLY A 632 -23.14 9.32 -22.06
N SER A 633 -21.85 9.64 -22.15
CA SER A 633 -20.99 9.85 -20.98
C SER A 633 -19.74 10.66 -21.32
N PRO A 634 -19.35 11.66 -20.52
CA PRO A 634 -18.10 12.38 -20.74
C PRO A 634 -16.85 11.51 -20.47
N GLN A 635 -17.02 10.33 -19.85
CA GLN A 635 -15.94 9.40 -19.50
C GLN A 635 -15.60 8.40 -20.62
N VAL A 636 -16.33 8.42 -21.74
CA VAL A 636 -16.07 7.51 -22.86
C VAL A 636 -14.73 7.80 -23.53
N HIS A 637 -13.95 6.74 -23.80
CA HIS A 637 -12.73 6.85 -24.57
C HIS A 637 -13.03 6.83 -26.08
N THR A 638 -12.47 7.80 -26.79
CA THR A 638 -12.65 8.02 -28.23
C THR A 638 -11.32 8.22 -28.92
N ALA A 639 -11.18 7.68 -30.13
CA ALA A 639 -9.95 7.85 -30.92
C ALA A 639 -10.14 8.77 -32.14
N ALA A 640 -9.05 9.43 -32.55
CA ALA A 640 -8.94 10.11 -33.84
C ALA A 640 -8.01 9.32 -34.75
N LEU A 641 -8.44 9.06 -35.99
CA LEU A 641 -7.69 8.27 -36.97
C LEU A 641 -6.59 9.09 -37.64
N ALA A 642 -5.39 8.49 -37.72
CA ALA A 642 -4.35 8.88 -38.66
C ALA A 642 -3.98 7.68 -39.54
N ASN A 643 -4.39 7.72 -40.81
CA ASN A 643 -4.10 6.64 -41.75
C ASN A 643 -2.64 6.61 -42.20
N ASN A 644 -1.98 7.76 -42.15
CA ASN A 644 -0.62 7.99 -42.60
C ASN A 644 0.01 9.14 -41.81
N GLU A 645 1.31 9.37 -41.99
CA GLU A 645 2.05 10.41 -41.26
C GLU A 645 1.51 11.82 -41.49
N SER A 646 0.92 12.12 -42.65
CA SER A 646 0.41 13.47 -42.94
C SER A 646 -0.84 13.82 -42.11
N GLU A 647 -1.59 12.80 -41.69
CA GLU A 647 -2.79 12.94 -40.84
C GLU A 647 -2.47 12.93 -39.33
N PHE A 648 -1.21 12.65 -38.95
CA PHE A 648 -0.82 12.49 -37.55
C PHE A 648 -1.09 13.73 -36.71
N THR A 649 -0.73 14.91 -37.22
CA THR A 649 -0.89 16.17 -36.49
C THR A 649 -2.36 16.49 -36.22
N ASP A 650 -3.23 16.24 -37.18
CA ASP A 650 -4.67 16.49 -37.05
C ASP A 650 -5.28 15.53 -36.01
N ALA A 651 -4.93 14.25 -36.05
CA ALA A 651 -5.37 13.27 -35.04
C ALA A 651 -4.85 13.61 -33.63
N LEU A 652 -3.58 14.05 -33.53
CA LEU A 652 -2.99 14.49 -32.26
C LEU A 652 -3.73 15.72 -31.69
N GLN A 653 -4.16 16.66 -32.53
CA GLN A 653 -4.83 17.89 -32.11
C GLN A 653 -6.34 17.76 -31.90
N ALA A 654 -6.96 16.63 -32.28
CA ALA A 654 -8.39 16.39 -32.10
C ALA A 654 -8.81 16.47 -30.62
N ALA A 655 -9.48 17.55 -30.21
CA ALA A 655 -9.83 17.80 -28.80
C ALA A 655 -10.92 16.86 -28.26
N ASP A 656 -11.64 16.20 -29.15
CA ASP A 656 -12.73 15.25 -28.88
C ASP A 656 -12.27 13.79 -28.83
N ALA A 657 -10.96 13.55 -28.83
CA ALA A 657 -10.33 12.23 -28.75
C ALA A 657 -9.20 12.21 -27.72
N ASP A 658 -9.19 11.20 -26.87
CA ASP A 658 -8.13 10.90 -25.90
C ASP A 658 -7.18 9.79 -26.38
N TRP A 659 -7.51 9.16 -27.51
CA TRP A 659 -6.64 8.22 -28.21
C TRP A 659 -6.29 8.69 -29.62
N VAL A 660 -5.10 8.33 -30.08
CA VAL A 660 -4.69 8.42 -31.49
C VAL A 660 -4.69 7.02 -32.08
N TYR A 661 -5.52 6.80 -33.11
CA TYR A 661 -5.63 5.53 -33.83
C TYR A 661 -4.68 5.56 -35.03
N LEU A 662 -3.67 4.70 -35.04
CA LEU A 662 -2.62 4.65 -36.05
C LEU A 662 -2.82 3.47 -37.00
N ARG A 663 -2.65 3.72 -38.32
CA ARG A 663 -2.53 2.67 -39.36
C ARG A 663 -1.10 2.45 -39.86
N PHE A 664 -0.13 3.18 -39.33
CA PHE A 664 1.29 3.11 -39.68
C PHE A 664 2.16 2.94 -38.42
N LEU A 665 3.40 2.49 -38.57
CA LEU A 665 4.34 2.34 -37.44
C LEU A 665 4.82 3.72 -36.97
N PRO A 666 4.56 4.11 -35.71
CA PRO A 666 5.02 5.40 -35.21
C PRO A 666 6.52 5.39 -34.90
N SER A 667 7.14 6.56 -35.00
CA SER A 667 8.44 6.83 -34.41
C SER A 667 8.33 7.11 -32.90
N LYS A 668 9.45 7.00 -32.17
CA LYS A 668 9.51 7.38 -30.74
C LYS A 668 9.08 8.83 -30.51
N ALA A 669 9.50 9.76 -31.38
CA ALA A 669 9.14 11.17 -31.25
C ALA A 669 7.63 11.40 -31.41
N GLN A 670 6.97 10.65 -32.29
CA GLN A 670 5.50 10.70 -32.42
C GLN A 670 4.82 10.16 -31.16
N MET A 671 5.32 9.05 -30.60
CA MET A 671 4.77 8.51 -29.35
C MET A 671 4.95 9.46 -28.17
N GLU A 672 6.14 10.06 -28.03
CA GLU A 672 6.39 11.11 -27.03
C GLU A 672 5.44 12.29 -27.20
N ALA A 673 5.16 12.73 -28.43
CA ALA A 673 4.22 13.81 -28.69
C ALA A 673 2.77 13.44 -28.29
N ILE A 674 2.34 12.20 -28.55
CA ILE A 674 1.02 11.68 -28.12
C ILE A 674 0.91 11.73 -26.60
N HIS A 675 1.91 11.18 -25.89
CA HIS A 675 1.90 11.12 -24.44
C HIS A 675 2.03 12.51 -23.79
N GLN A 676 2.80 13.42 -24.37
CA GLN A 676 2.90 14.83 -23.91
C GLN A 676 1.58 15.58 -24.08
N ALA A 677 0.79 15.25 -25.11
CA ALA A 677 -0.56 15.77 -25.29
C ALA A 677 -1.59 15.14 -24.33
N GLY A 678 -1.17 14.24 -23.44
CA GLY A 678 -2.04 13.55 -22.49
C GLY A 678 -2.92 12.47 -23.14
N LYS A 679 -2.56 12.00 -24.34
CA LYS A 679 -3.30 10.99 -25.10
C LYS A 679 -2.61 9.63 -25.05
N LEU A 680 -3.33 8.59 -25.47
CA LEU A 680 -2.80 7.23 -25.67
C LEU A 680 -2.82 6.85 -27.15
N ALA A 681 -2.10 5.79 -27.55
CA ALA A 681 -2.02 5.33 -28.93
C ALA A 681 -2.48 3.88 -29.11
N PHE A 682 -3.37 3.68 -30.08
CA PHE A 682 -3.87 2.37 -30.50
C PHE A 682 -3.44 2.13 -31.95
N ILE A 683 -2.78 1.01 -32.25
CA ILE A 683 -2.36 0.65 -33.61
C ILE A 683 -3.10 -0.59 -34.10
N ALA A 684 -3.59 -0.52 -35.34
CA ALA A 684 -4.35 -1.59 -35.97
C ALA A 684 -4.25 -1.55 -37.50
N GLY A 685 -4.77 -2.57 -38.18
CA GLY A 685 -4.78 -2.67 -39.64
C GLY A 685 -3.59 -3.45 -40.18
N VAL A 686 -3.38 -3.41 -41.50
CA VAL A 686 -2.42 -4.29 -42.21
C VAL A 686 -0.99 -4.22 -41.68
N THR A 687 -0.63 -3.14 -41.00
CA THR A 687 0.69 -2.90 -40.42
C THR A 687 0.99 -3.79 -39.21
N VAL A 688 -0.03 -4.23 -38.46
CA VAL A 688 0.12 -5.05 -37.23
C VAL A 688 -0.88 -6.20 -37.13
N GLY A 689 -1.90 -6.25 -38.01
CA GLY A 689 -2.98 -7.22 -37.96
C GLY A 689 -2.52 -8.65 -38.23
N GLY A 690 -1.71 -8.84 -39.28
CA GLY A 690 -1.16 -10.15 -39.64
C GLY A 690 0.02 -10.58 -38.75
N HIS A 691 0.57 -11.76 -38.99
CA HIS A 691 1.74 -12.29 -38.27
C HIS A 691 3.02 -11.52 -38.64
N LEU A 692 3.25 -10.41 -37.94
CA LEU A 692 4.27 -9.41 -38.25
C LEU A 692 5.13 -9.09 -37.02
N PRO A 693 5.96 -10.03 -36.54
CA PRO A 693 6.72 -9.88 -35.30
C PRO A 693 7.66 -8.66 -35.30
N ASP A 694 8.30 -8.34 -36.42
CA ASP A 694 9.17 -7.16 -36.52
C ASP A 694 8.40 -5.85 -36.32
N ASN A 695 7.20 -5.76 -36.90
CA ASN A 695 6.34 -4.58 -36.77
C ASN A 695 5.80 -4.44 -35.35
N TRP A 696 5.40 -5.55 -34.72
CA TRP A 696 4.99 -5.55 -33.31
C TRP A 696 6.14 -5.12 -32.40
N HIS A 697 7.34 -5.64 -32.63
CA HIS A 697 8.54 -5.24 -31.91
C HIS A 697 8.83 -3.75 -32.08
N GLN A 698 8.75 -3.22 -33.31
CA GLN A 698 8.97 -1.81 -33.60
C GLN A 698 7.93 -0.92 -32.92
N ALA A 699 6.65 -1.27 -33.00
CA ALA A 699 5.56 -0.53 -32.36
C ALA A 699 5.72 -0.52 -30.83
N ALA A 700 5.99 -1.67 -30.23
CA ALA A 700 6.27 -1.78 -28.80
C ALA A 700 7.51 -0.96 -28.38
N ASN A 701 8.59 -1.02 -29.16
CA ASN A 701 9.82 -0.24 -28.88
C ASN A 701 9.62 1.27 -29.06
N ALA A 702 8.68 1.68 -29.91
CA ALA A 702 8.30 3.08 -30.06
C ALA A 702 7.50 3.60 -28.85
N GLY A 703 6.88 2.70 -28.08
CA GLY A 703 6.08 3.03 -26.90
C GLY A 703 4.57 3.01 -27.12
N ILE A 704 4.08 2.26 -28.12
CA ILE A 704 2.63 2.11 -28.37
C ILE A 704 1.90 1.60 -27.12
N ASP A 705 0.67 2.08 -26.88
CA ASP A 705 -0.11 1.69 -25.69
C ASP A 705 -0.96 0.43 -25.91
N ALA A 706 -1.43 0.19 -27.14
CA ALA A 706 -2.24 -0.98 -27.49
C ALA A 706 -2.08 -1.42 -28.95
N ILE A 707 -2.04 -2.74 -29.19
CA ILE A 707 -1.90 -3.35 -30.51
C ILE A 707 -3.07 -4.31 -30.77
N LEU A 708 -3.76 -4.12 -31.90
CA LEU A 708 -4.76 -5.08 -32.40
C LEU A 708 -4.15 -6.03 -33.44
N THR A 709 -4.33 -7.33 -33.24
CA THR A 709 -3.79 -8.37 -34.13
C THR A 709 -4.66 -9.63 -34.20
N ASP A 710 -4.58 -10.34 -35.33
CA ASP A 710 -5.13 -11.70 -35.51
C ASP A 710 -4.26 -12.78 -34.83
N TYR A 711 -3.07 -12.41 -34.32
CA TYR A 711 -2.07 -13.30 -33.71
C TYR A 711 -1.71 -12.87 -32.27
N PRO A 712 -2.70 -12.69 -31.38
CA PRO A 712 -2.48 -12.12 -30.05
C PRO A 712 -1.62 -13.02 -29.16
N GLN A 713 -1.65 -14.33 -29.36
CA GLN A 713 -0.84 -15.28 -28.60
C GLN A 713 0.64 -15.19 -28.96
N GLU A 714 0.95 -15.06 -30.25
CA GLU A 714 2.31 -14.88 -30.74
C GLU A 714 2.85 -13.52 -30.33
N LEU A 715 2.01 -12.48 -30.33
CA LEU A 715 2.35 -11.17 -29.78
C LEU A 715 2.64 -11.25 -28.27
N GLU A 716 1.81 -11.94 -27.49
CA GLU A 716 2.05 -12.18 -26.06
C GLU A 716 3.41 -12.84 -25.83
N ASN A 717 3.68 -13.94 -26.53
CA ASN A 717 4.96 -14.65 -26.43
C ASN A 717 6.15 -13.75 -26.81
N LEU A 718 5.98 -12.91 -27.83
CA LEU A 718 7.02 -11.99 -28.29
C LEU A 718 7.31 -10.87 -27.28
N LEU A 719 6.28 -10.40 -26.58
CA LEU A 719 6.41 -9.38 -25.55
C LEU A 719 7.00 -9.93 -24.25
N GLN A 720 6.74 -11.21 -23.93
CA GLN A 720 7.27 -11.92 -22.76
C GLN A 720 8.75 -12.34 -22.89
N ASN A 721 9.26 -12.53 -24.12
CA ASN A 721 10.64 -12.97 -24.39
C ASN A 721 11.64 -11.81 -24.56
N LYS A 722 11.36 -10.62 -24.00
CA LYS A 722 12.23 -9.43 -24.09
C LYS A 722 13.04 -9.18 -22.84
#